data_AF-A0A9D1S661-F1
#
_entry.id   AF-A0A9D1S661-F1
#
_cell.length_a   1.000
_cell.length_b   1.000
_cell.length_c   1.000
_cell.angle_alpha   90.00
_cell.angle_beta   90.00
_cell.angle_gamma   90.00
#
_symmetry.space_group_name_H-M   'P 1'
#
loop_
_entity.id
_entity.type
_entity.pdbx_description
1 polymer ?
#
loop_
_entity_poly.entity_id
_entity_poly.type
_entity_poly.pdbx_seq_one_letter_code
_entity_poly.pdbx_strand_id
1 'polypeptide(L)'
;MGVSDIFGSNVFNLTVMKERLPKETFKSLEHTIKDGTALDPGVAEVVANAMKDWAIEKGATHYTHWFQPMTGTTAEKHDAFISPTEDGRVIMEFSGKELVVGEPDASSFPSGGLRATFEARGYTAWDPTSFAFVKDHSLFIPTTFFSYTGEVLDKKTPLLRSMEAINKQALRVLKFLNTDATRVICYAGAEQEYFLVDQKLYKQRKDLMLTGRTLFGAKPAKGQELDDHYFGTIKERVSSYMKEIDEELWKLGVLAKTKHNEVAPAQHELAPIFTTVNLACDQNQLMMDVMKKVAARHGLVCLLHEKPYEGVNGSGKHNNWSLGTNTGKNLLKPGKIPLQNKKFLLFLAAIIKAVDEYGDLLRVTVATAGNDQRLGANEAPPAIVSMFLGDQLTQVLEALKTGKSTIDDAVNVLELGVDSIPAINQDATDRNRTSPFAFTGNKFEFRMPGSSQSIAGINLVINAIVADALMDFADALEKADDPQKEISKLIVDTIKKHGRIIFNGNNYSEEWVEEAKRRGLPNLKTTVDAMPAFISEKAVKMFERHGVFTEAEAHSRYEILIEDYNKTIHIEALTTIEMAKREILPACINYGKTVAESLRTKKELGISAPNEEQLLRSMTSLTEELIAATDALDQTMKNEPDMEDELQKAHFYKDRVLVQMDAVRKAADELETMVGKSYWPFPT
;
A
#
# COMPACT_ATOMS: atom_id res chain seq x y z
N MET A 1 -3.52 32.82 6.22
CA MET A 1 -4.55 32.21 5.36
C MET A 1 -5.17 31.07 6.14
N GLY A 2 -6.50 30.98 6.15
CA GLY A 2 -7.19 29.83 6.72
C GLY A 2 -7.07 28.60 5.82
N VAL A 3 -7.34 27.42 6.37
CA VAL A 3 -7.37 26.16 5.59
C VAL A 3 -8.36 26.27 4.42
N SER A 4 -9.49 26.94 4.64
CA SER A 4 -10.49 27.23 3.59
C SER A 4 -9.93 28.00 2.39
N ASP A 5 -8.94 28.86 2.61
CA ASP A 5 -8.40 29.73 1.55
C ASP A 5 -7.41 28.98 0.66
N ILE A 6 -6.71 27.99 1.22
CA ILE A 6 -5.68 27.22 0.51
C ILE A 6 -6.22 25.88 -0.01
N PHE A 7 -7.31 25.35 0.55
CA PHE A 7 -7.79 24.01 0.21
C PHE A 7 -8.19 23.91 -1.27
N GLY A 8 -7.59 22.95 -1.97
CA GLY A 8 -7.81 22.71 -3.40
C GLY A 8 -7.39 23.88 -4.30
N SER A 9 -6.62 24.84 -3.78
CA SER A 9 -6.21 26.04 -4.52
C SER A 9 -5.30 25.74 -5.72
N ASN A 10 -4.65 24.57 -5.73
CA ASN A 10 -3.83 24.07 -6.83
C ASN A 10 -4.51 22.94 -7.61
N VAL A 11 -5.83 22.80 -7.53
CA VAL A 11 -6.59 21.76 -8.24
C VAL A 11 -7.61 22.39 -9.18
N PHE A 12 -7.65 21.94 -10.43
CA PHE A 12 -8.68 22.33 -11.41
C PHE A 12 -9.98 21.57 -11.13
N ASN A 13 -10.57 21.83 -9.95
CA ASN A 13 -11.74 21.12 -9.43
C ASN A 13 -13.06 21.65 -10.03
N LEU A 14 -14.19 21.02 -9.67
CA LEU A 14 -15.51 21.41 -10.16
C LEU A 14 -15.87 22.90 -9.92
N THR A 15 -15.38 23.52 -8.84
CA THR A 15 -15.61 24.95 -8.59
C THR A 15 -14.90 25.80 -9.63
N VAL A 16 -13.60 25.54 -9.85
CA VAL A 16 -12.79 26.24 -10.86
C VAL A 16 -13.34 25.99 -12.27
N MET A 17 -13.71 24.74 -12.58
CA MET A 17 -14.33 24.37 -13.85
C MET A 17 -15.63 25.15 -14.08
N LYS A 18 -16.49 25.29 -13.06
CA LYS A 18 -17.75 26.02 -13.16
C LYS A 18 -17.56 27.52 -13.38
N GLU A 19 -16.51 28.10 -12.81
CA GLU A 19 -16.17 29.51 -12.96
C GLU A 19 -15.57 29.83 -14.34
N ARG A 20 -14.82 28.90 -14.92
CA ARG A 20 -14.04 29.13 -16.15
C ARG A 20 -14.65 28.55 -17.42
N LEU A 21 -15.40 27.46 -17.33
CA LEU A 21 -15.95 26.80 -18.50
C LEU A 21 -17.32 27.37 -18.88
N PRO A 22 -17.66 27.41 -20.18
CA PRO A 22 -19.03 27.65 -20.61
C PRO A 22 -20.02 26.67 -19.96
N LYS A 23 -21.22 27.14 -19.65
CA LYS A 23 -22.25 26.37 -18.90
C LYS A 23 -22.51 24.97 -19.46
N GLU A 24 -22.62 24.83 -20.77
CA GLU A 24 -22.91 23.54 -21.42
C GLU A 24 -21.68 22.62 -21.44
N THR A 25 -20.48 23.17 -21.64
CA THR A 25 -19.20 22.45 -21.50
C THR A 25 -19.02 21.91 -20.08
N PHE A 26 -19.29 22.73 -19.06
CA PHE A 26 -19.21 22.31 -17.65
C PHE A 26 -20.19 21.18 -17.34
N LYS A 27 -21.46 21.29 -17.77
CA LYS A 27 -22.46 20.23 -17.54
C LYS A 27 -22.09 18.92 -18.23
N SER A 28 -21.58 18.98 -19.46
CA SER A 28 -21.13 17.80 -20.20
C SER A 28 -19.98 17.11 -19.47
N LEU A 29 -18.97 17.88 -19.06
CA LEU A 29 -17.84 17.36 -18.28
C LEU A 29 -18.27 16.81 -16.90
N GLU A 30 -19.16 17.51 -16.20
CA GLU A 30 -19.71 17.07 -14.91
C GLU A 30 -20.47 15.73 -15.05
N HIS A 31 -21.22 15.55 -16.14
CA HIS A 31 -21.91 14.30 -16.44
C HIS A 31 -20.91 13.15 -16.69
N THR A 32 -19.86 13.37 -17.49
CA THR A 32 -18.75 12.41 -17.67
C THR A 32 -18.12 12.02 -16.34
N ILE A 33 -17.83 12.99 -15.46
CA ILE A 33 -17.18 12.74 -14.17
C ILE A 33 -18.09 11.95 -13.21
N LYS A 34 -19.37 12.32 -13.12
CA LYS A 34 -20.31 11.71 -12.17
C LYS A 34 -20.80 10.35 -12.61
N ASP A 35 -21.09 10.20 -13.90
CA ASP A 35 -21.79 9.04 -14.44
C ASP A 35 -20.86 8.08 -15.19
N GLY A 36 -19.61 8.48 -15.47
CA GLY A 36 -18.61 7.66 -16.16
C GLY A 36 -18.87 7.51 -17.66
N THR A 37 -19.53 8.50 -18.27
CA THR A 37 -19.85 8.50 -19.71
C THR A 37 -18.70 9.05 -20.55
N ALA A 38 -18.65 8.70 -21.84
CA ALA A 38 -17.59 9.16 -22.74
C ALA A 38 -17.56 10.69 -22.84
N LEU A 39 -16.35 11.26 -22.88
CA LEU A 39 -16.14 12.70 -23.07
C LEU A 39 -16.50 13.11 -24.50
N ASP A 40 -17.25 14.19 -24.66
CA ASP A 40 -17.50 14.81 -25.97
C ASP A 40 -16.18 15.43 -26.50
N PRO A 41 -15.71 15.04 -27.71
CA PRO A 41 -14.49 15.61 -28.29
C PRO A 41 -14.50 17.15 -28.38
N GLY A 42 -15.67 17.77 -28.57
CA GLY A 42 -15.81 19.23 -28.62
C GLY A 42 -15.60 19.92 -27.27
N VAL A 43 -15.73 19.18 -26.16
CA VAL A 43 -15.49 19.69 -24.80
C VAL A 43 -13.99 19.76 -24.50
N ALA A 44 -13.18 18.84 -25.04
CA ALA A 44 -11.76 18.75 -24.73
C ALA A 44 -10.97 20.02 -25.09
N GLU A 45 -11.25 20.61 -26.26
CA GLU A 45 -10.55 21.82 -26.72
C GLU A 45 -10.80 23.03 -25.80
N VAL A 46 -12.06 23.20 -25.38
CA VAL A 46 -12.46 24.29 -24.48
C VAL A 46 -11.86 24.08 -23.09
N VAL A 47 -11.85 22.84 -22.61
CA VAL A 47 -11.27 22.49 -21.31
C VAL A 47 -9.76 22.66 -21.31
N ALA A 48 -9.04 22.23 -22.35
CA ALA A 48 -7.60 22.38 -22.47
C ALA A 48 -7.18 23.85 -22.38
N ASN A 49 -7.81 24.72 -23.18
CA ASN A 49 -7.52 26.15 -23.15
C ASN A 49 -7.78 26.77 -21.76
N ALA A 50 -8.94 26.49 -21.15
CA ALA A 50 -9.26 27.01 -19.81
C ALA A 50 -8.33 26.46 -18.71
N MET A 51 -7.92 25.20 -18.82
CA MET A 51 -7.00 24.54 -17.88
C MET A 51 -5.59 25.10 -18.00
N LYS A 52 -5.10 25.35 -19.22
CA LYS A 52 -3.82 26.02 -19.48
C LYS A 52 -3.78 27.41 -18.88
N ASP A 53 -4.77 28.25 -19.16
CA ASP A 53 -4.80 29.63 -18.66
C ASP A 53 -4.82 29.65 -17.12
N TRP A 54 -5.64 28.80 -16.51
CA TRP A 54 -5.65 28.60 -15.06
C TRP A 54 -4.29 28.14 -14.52
N ALA A 55 -3.63 27.20 -15.19
CA ALA A 55 -2.33 26.70 -14.76
C ALA A 55 -1.23 27.77 -14.86
N ILE A 56 -1.22 28.55 -15.95
CA ILE A 56 -0.27 29.66 -16.14
C ILE A 56 -0.48 30.74 -15.07
N GLU A 57 -1.72 31.06 -14.71
CA GLU A 57 -2.02 31.97 -13.58
C GLU A 57 -1.48 31.46 -12.24
N LYS A 58 -1.36 30.13 -12.09
CA LYS A 58 -0.71 29.47 -10.94
C LYS A 58 0.81 29.36 -11.07
N GLY A 59 1.38 29.93 -12.13
CA GLY A 59 2.82 29.93 -12.41
C GLY A 59 3.31 28.64 -13.08
N ALA A 60 2.43 27.86 -13.71
CA ALA A 60 2.84 26.72 -14.49
C ALA A 60 3.47 27.16 -15.82
N THR A 61 4.58 26.53 -16.18
CA THR A 61 5.29 26.74 -17.46
C THR A 61 5.25 25.51 -18.35
N HIS A 62 5.04 24.34 -17.75
CA HIS A 62 4.97 23.04 -18.40
C HIS A 62 3.67 22.32 -18.04
N TYR A 63 3.34 21.28 -18.79
CA TYR A 63 2.36 20.28 -18.42
C TYR A 63 2.98 18.88 -18.53
N THR A 64 2.36 17.92 -17.85
CA THR A 64 2.73 16.51 -17.91
C THR A 64 1.50 15.63 -17.83
N HIS A 65 1.51 14.55 -18.62
CA HIS A 65 0.63 13.41 -18.40
C HIS A 65 1.19 12.62 -17.21
N TRP A 66 0.43 12.57 -16.13
CA TRP A 66 0.82 11.94 -14.87
C TRP A 66 0.14 10.59 -14.76
N PHE A 67 0.92 9.51 -14.71
CA PHE A 67 0.40 8.13 -14.71
C PHE A 67 1.18 7.23 -13.74
N GLN A 68 0.61 6.06 -13.47
CA GLN A 68 1.15 5.08 -12.52
C GLN A 68 1.53 3.79 -13.25
N PRO A 69 2.74 3.69 -13.81
CA PRO A 69 3.23 2.46 -14.44
C PRO A 69 3.46 1.35 -13.41
N MET A 70 3.88 0.18 -13.90
CA MET A 70 4.12 -0.99 -13.06
C MET A 70 5.38 -0.91 -12.17
N THR A 71 6.09 0.23 -12.15
CA THR A 71 7.28 0.47 -11.30
C THR A 71 6.96 0.74 -9.82
N GLY A 72 5.68 0.88 -9.46
CA GLY A 72 5.26 1.18 -8.08
C GLY A 72 5.24 2.66 -7.70
N THR A 73 5.79 3.53 -8.56
CA THR A 73 5.80 4.99 -8.43
C THR A 73 5.05 5.65 -9.58
N THR A 74 4.93 6.97 -9.57
CA THR A 74 4.36 7.75 -10.67
C THR A 74 5.43 8.13 -11.69
N ALA A 75 5.03 8.31 -12.95
CA ALA A 75 5.86 8.81 -14.02
C ALA A 75 5.31 10.10 -14.62
N GLU A 76 6.22 10.93 -15.14
CA GLU A 76 5.93 12.25 -15.70
C GLU A 76 6.95 12.61 -16.79
N LYS A 77 6.48 13.35 -17.80
CA LYS A 77 7.29 13.98 -18.84
C LYS A 77 6.79 15.41 -19.00
N HIS A 78 7.66 16.38 -18.75
CA HIS A 78 7.30 17.79 -18.76
C HIS A 78 7.49 18.39 -20.16
N ASP A 79 6.38 18.76 -20.79
CA ASP A 79 6.35 19.48 -22.06
C ASP A 79 5.99 20.96 -21.77
N ALA A 80 6.74 21.89 -22.36
CA ALA A 80 6.46 23.32 -22.18
C ALA A 80 5.23 23.72 -23.00
N PHE A 81 4.42 24.66 -22.50
CA PHE A 81 3.31 25.23 -23.28
C PHE A 81 3.77 26.07 -24.49
N ILE A 82 5.09 26.21 -24.69
CA ILE A 82 5.67 27.15 -25.63
C ILE A 82 5.50 26.66 -27.09
N SER A 83 4.96 27.51 -27.95
CA SER A 83 4.82 27.25 -29.38
C SER A 83 5.35 28.45 -30.18
N PRO A 84 6.28 28.28 -31.13
CA PRO A 84 6.82 29.36 -31.94
C PRO A 84 5.82 29.79 -33.01
N THR A 85 5.68 31.09 -33.22
CA THR A 85 4.88 31.64 -34.33
C THR A 85 5.75 31.90 -35.56
N GLU A 86 5.13 31.96 -36.76
CA GLU A 86 5.84 32.18 -38.03
C GLU A 86 6.69 33.46 -38.06
N ASP A 87 6.32 34.47 -37.27
CA ASP A 87 7.02 35.75 -37.14
C ASP A 87 8.09 35.76 -36.03
N GLY A 88 8.43 34.60 -35.45
CA GLY A 88 9.48 34.45 -34.45
C GLY A 88 9.11 34.88 -33.03
N ARG A 89 7.82 35.18 -32.77
CA ARG A 89 7.29 35.34 -31.42
C ARG A 89 6.96 33.97 -30.80
N VAL A 90 6.60 34.01 -29.53
CA VAL A 90 6.23 32.84 -28.74
C VAL A 90 4.81 33.02 -28.24
N ILE A 91 4.01 31.96 -28.36
CA ILE A 91 2.69 31.85 -27.74
C ILE A 91 2.65 30.65 -26.79
N MET A 92 1.66 30.66 -25.89
CA MET A 92 1.39 29.53 -24.99
C MET A 92 0.19 28.75 -25.53
N GLU A 93 0.42 27.52 -25.96
CA GLU A 93 -0.56 26.64 -26.59
C GLU A 93 -0.74 25.36 -25.77
N PHE A 94 -1.99 24.87 -25.73
CA PHE A 94 -2.34 23.58 -25.16
C PHE A 94 -3.69 23.16 -25.75
N SER A 95 -3.63 22.21 -26.67
CA SER A 95 -4.79 21.76 -27.44
C SER A 95 -5.59 20.69 -26.73
N GLY A 96 -6.86 20.50 -27.13
CA GLY A 96 -7.68 19.39 -26.68
C GLY A 96 -7.07 18.03 -27.03
N LYS A 97 -6.30 17.95 -28.12
CA LYS A 97 -5.57 16.73 -28.50
C LYS A 97 -4.48 16.38 -27.49
N GLU A 98 -3.68 17.36 -27.08
CA GLU A 98 -2.62 17.20 -26.08
C GLU A 98 -3.16 16.96 -24.67
N LEU A 99 -4.37 17.46 -24.36
CA LEU A 99 -5.06 17.12 -23.13
C LEU A 99 -5.50 15.65 -23.13
N VAL A 100 -6.20 15.20 -24.19
CA VAL A 100 -6.81 13.88 -24.21
C VAL A 100 -5.78 12.77 -24.36
N VAL A 101 -4.74 12.97 -25.18
CA VAL A 101 -3.72 11.96 -25.46
C VAL A 101 -2.31 12.54 -25.34
N GLY A 102 -1.44 11.82 -24.62
CA GLY A 102 0.01 12.03 -24.64
C GLY A 102 0.73 10.85 -25.30
N GLU A 103 1.96 11.09 -25.74
CA GLU A 103 2.80 10.07 -26.38
C GLU A 103 4.14 9.94 -25.65
N PRO A 104 4.20 9.23 -24.51
CA PRO A 104 5.46 8.93 -23.83
C PRO A 104 6.22 7.78 -24.51
N ASP A 105 7.52 7.70 -24.21
CA ASP A 105 8.33 6.52 -24.49
C ASP A 105 7.98 5.42 -23.47
N ALA A 106 7.43 4.32 -23.97
CA ALA A 106 7.05 3.15 -23.19
C ALA A 106 8.21 2.15 -22.99
N SER A 107 9.35 2.34 -23.67
CA SER A 107 10.39 1.33 -23.77
C SER A 107 11.08 0.97 -22.46
N SER A 108 11.10 1.92 -21.53
CA SER A 108 11.82 1.79 -20.26
C SER A 108 10.93 1.34 -19.10
N PHE A 109 9.62 1.17 -19.33
CA PHE A 109 8.70 0.70 -18.28
C PHE A 109 8.55 -0.82 -18.29
N PRO A 110 8.41 -1.46 -17.11
CA PRO A 110 8.16 -2.89 -17.02
C PRO A 110 6.88 -3.28 -17.77
N SER A 111 6.99 -4.27 -18.67
CA SER A 111 5.87 -4.72 -19.51
C SER A 111 5.60 -6.22 -19.44
N GLY A 112 6.41 -7.01 -18.70
CA GLY A 112 6.20 -8.46 -18.53
C GLY A 112 5.92 -9.17 -19.85
N GLY A 113 6.79 -8.98 -20.84
CA GLY A 113 6.66 -9.58 -22.17
C GLY A 113 5.57 -9.03 -23.10
N LEU A 114 4.65 -8.15 -22.65
CA LEU A 114 3.54 -7.64 -23.49
C LEU A 114 3.98 -6.72 -24.64
N ARG A 115 5.21 -6.22 -24.61
CA ARG A 115 5.74 -5.28 -25.59
C ARG A 115 7.03 -5.86 -26.16
N ALA A 116 7.19 -5.77 -27.48
CA ALA A 116 8.46 -6.12 -28.10
C ALA A 116 9.55 -5.11 -27.71
N THR A 117 10.77 -5.58 -27.45
CA THR A 117 11.87 -4.75 -26.93
C THR A 117 12.23 -3.57 -27.84
N PHE A 118 12.00 -3.68 -29.16
CA PHE A 118 12.27 -2.62 -30.14
C PHE A 118 11.15 -1.58 -30.30
N GLU A 119 9.97 -1.78 -29.70
CA GLU A 119 8.81 -0.89 -29.88
C GLU A 119 8.72 0.16 -28.77
N ALA A 120 9.11 1.41 -29.01
CA ALA A 120 9.20 2.41 -27.94
C ALA A 120 7.91 3.22 -27.70
N ARG A 121 6.92 3.17 -28.60
CA ARG A 121 5.75 4.07 -28.49
C ARG A 121 4.74 3.57 -27.46
N GLY A 122 4.24 4.47 -26.62
CA GLY A 122 3.05 4.27 -25.79
C GLY A 122 2.09 5.45 -25.89
N TYR A 123 0.92 5.29 -25.30
CA TYR A 123 -0.11 6.32 -25.25
C TYR A 123 -0.58 6.54 -23.83
N THR A 124 -0.76 7.81 -23.44
CA THR A 124 -1.52 8.17 -22.25
C THR A 124 -2.89 8.69 -22.64
N ALA A 125 -3.91 8.41 -21.83
CA ALA A 125 -5.24 8.96 -22.02
C ALA A 125 -5.72 9.67 -20.75
N TRP A 126 -6.27 10.87 -20.89
CA TRP A 126 -6.75 11.65 -19.74
C TRP A 126 -7.90 10.96 -19.02
N ASP A 127 -7.77 10.84 -17.69
CA ASP A 127 -8.85 10.46 -16.79
C ASP A 127 -9.52 11.72 -16.20
N PRO A 128 -10.70 12.14 -16.70
CA PRO A 128 -11.39 13.31 -16.18
C PRO A 128 -11.95 13.11 -14.76
N THR A 129 -12.05 11.86 -14.28
CA THR A 129 -12.59 11.54 -12.95
C THR A 129 -11.58 11.79 -11.82
N SER A 130 -10.32 12.09 -12.17
CA SER A 130 -9.28 12.60 -11.28
C SER A 130 -8.83 13.98 -11.75
N PHE A 131 -8.89 14.98 -10.87
CA PHE A 131 -8.70 16.37 -11.28
C PHE A 131 -7.23 16.69 -11.56
N ALA A 132 -7.00 17.45 -12.63
CA ALA A 132 -5.70 18.03 -12.90
C ALA A 132 -5.28 19.00 -11.78
N PHE A 133 -3.99 19.09 -11.51
CA PHE A 133 -3.45 19.91 -10.42
C PHE A 133 -2.14 20.59 -10.83
N VAL A 134 -1.80 21.69 -10.18
CA VAL A 134 -0.51 22.38 -10.39
C VAL A 134 0.42 22.09 -9.23
N LYS A 135 1.65 21.70 -9.57
CA LYS A 135 2.70 21.39 -8.60
C LYS A 135 4.05 21.65 -9.26
N ASP A 136 5.03 22.15 -8.51
CA ASP A 136 6.38 22.39 -9.00
C ASP A 136 6.43 23.15 -10.35
N HIS A 137 5.59 24.20 -10.50
CA HIS A 137 5.46 25.01 -11.72
C HIS A 137 5.05 24.23 -12.99
N SER A 138 4.36 23.10 -12.83
CA SER A 138 3.82 22.30 -13.93
C SER A 138 2.35 21.92 -13.68
N LEU A 139 1.59 21.79 -14.77
CA LEU A 139 0.25 21.22 -14.78
C LEU A 139 0.35 19.69 -14.89
N PHE A 140 -0.24 18.98 -13.93
CA PHE A 140 -0.29 17.53 -13.91
C PHE A 140 -1.68 17.06 -14.33
N ILE A 141 -1.72 16.19 -15.33
CA ILE A 141 -2.95 15.66 -15.92
C ILE A 141 -3.01 14.16 -15.59
N PRO A 142 -3.88 13.72 -14.66
CA PRO A 142 -4.02 12.30 -14.34
C PRO A 142 -4.44 11.48 -15.55
N THR A 143 -3.67 10.45 -15.89
CA THR A 143 -3.86 9.68 -17.12
C THR A 143 -3.73 8.19 -16.88
N THR A 144 -4.33 7.42 -17.78
CA THR A 144 -4.07 5.99 -17.96
C THR A 144 -2.97 5.78 -18.99
N PHE A 145 -2.29 4.63 -18.97
CA PHE A 145 -1.14 4.35 -19.83
C PHE A 145 -1.21 2.98 -20.52
N PHE A 146 -0.99 3.00 -21.84
CA PHE A 146 -1.12 1.87 -22.76
C PHE A 146 0.11 1.71 -23.65
N SER A 147 0.34 0.49 -24.13
CA SER A 147 1.29 0.20 -25.20
C SER A 147 0.81 0.79 -26.55
N TYR A 148 1.65 0.69 -27.58
CA TYR A 148 1.27 1.02 -28.95
C TYR A 148 0.09 0.18 -29.48
N THR A 149 0.04 -1.11 -29.11
CA THR A 149 -0.97 -2.09 -29.54
C THR A 149 -2.22 -2.13 -28.66
N GLY A 150 -2.23 -1.38 -27.55
CA GLY A 150 -3.40 -1.17 -26.70
C GLY A 150 -3.43 -2.00 -25.41
N GLU A 151 -2.39 -2.79 -25.12
CA GLU A 151 -2.24 -3.48 -23.85
C GLU A 151 -2.06 -2.48 -22.70
N VAL A 152 -2.64 -2.82 -21.55
CA VAL A 152 -2.62 -1.96 -20.36
C VAL A 152 -1.31 -2.11 -19.59
N LEU A 153 -0.54 -1.03 -19.51
CA LEU A 153 0.77 -0.97 -18.86
C LEU A 153 0.77 -0.20 -17.52
N ASP A 154 -0.42 0.10 -17.00
CA ASP A 154 -0.60 0.87 -15.77
C ASP A 154 -1.34 0.11 -14.66
N LYS A 155 -1.38 0.74 -13.49
CA LYS A 155 -2.20 0.30 -12.35
C LYS A 155 -3.62 0.89 -12.37
N LYS A 156 -3.83 1.97 -13.13
CA LYS A 156 -5.05 2.79 -13.07
C LYS A 156 -6.17 2.25 -13.95
N THR A 157 -5.90 1.85 -15.19
CA THR A 157 -6.94 1.30 -16.08
C THR A 157 -7.61 0.05 -15.49
N PRO A 158 -6.87 -0.93 -14.95
CA PRO A 158 -7.48 -2.12 -14.36
C PRO A 158 -8.29 -1.80 -13.09
N LEU A 159 -7.86 -0.78 -12.33
CA LEU A 159 -8.63 -0.27 -11.19
C LEU A 159 -9.97 0.31 -11.64
N LEU A 160 -9.98 1.16 -12.67
CA LEU A 160 -11.21 1.73 -13.24
C LEU A 160 -12.15 0.64 -13.78
N ARG A 161 -11.61 -0.37 -14.48
CA ARG A 161 -12.37 -1.55 -14.93
C ARG A 161 -13.00 -2.29 -13.74
N SER A 162 -12.26 -2.50 -12.65
CA SER A 162 -12.78 -3.16 -11.44
C SER A 162 -13.91 -2.37 -10.76
N MET A 163 -13.82 -1.03 -10.78
CA MET A 163 -14.85 -0.14 -10.23
C MET A 163 -16.15 -0.22 -11.04
N GLU A 164 -16.06 -0.36 -12.37
CA GLU A 164 -17.25 -0.55 -13.20
C GLU A 164 -17.82 -1.96 -13.07
N ALA A 165 -16.98 -2.99 -12.94
CA ALA A 165 -17.42 -4.36 -12.70
C ALA A 165 -18.27 -4.46 -11.42
N ILE A 166 -17.77 -3.95 -10.29
CA ILE A 166 -18.51 -3.98 -9.03
C ILE A 166 -19.74 -3.07 -9.06
N ASN A 167 -19.69 -1.91 -9.74
CA ASN A 167 -20.86 -1.06 -9.96
C ASN A 167 -21.98 -1.83 -10.66
N LYS A 168 -21.67 -2.48 -11.79
CA LYS A 168 -22.62 -3.27 -12.57
C LYS A 168 -23.27 -4.38 -11.75
N GLN A 169 -22.46 -5.21 -11.07
CA GLN A 169 -23.00 -6.35 -10.33
C GLN A 169 -23.76 -5.93 -9.07
N ALA A 170 -23.29 -4.90 -8.36
CA ALA A 170 -24.00 -4.33 -7.22
C ALA A 170 -25.37 -3.76 -7.61
N LEU A 171 -25.46 -3.06 -8.75
CA LEU A 171 -26.74 -2.55 -9.26
C LEU A 171 -27.73 -3.67 -9.60
N ARG A 172 -27.26 -4.78 -10.19
CA ARG A 172 -28.11 -5.96 -10.47
C ARG A 172 -28.73 -6.51 -9.19
N VAL A 173 -27.94 -6.68 -8.13
CA VAL A 173 -28.44 -7.13 -6.81
C VAL A 173 -29.39 -6.10 -6.20
N LEU A 174 -29.05 -4.82 -6.28
CA LEU A 174 -29.82 -3.73 -5.70
C LEU A 174 -31.23 -3.57 -6.27
N LYS A 175 -31.48 -3.98 -7.53
CA LYS A 175 -32.82 -4.01 -8.13
C LYS A 175 -33.85 -4.76 -7.29
N PHE A 176 -33.42 -5.78 -6.53
CA PHE A 176 -34.29 -6.58 -5.66
C PHE A 176 -34.43 -6.03 -4.23
N LEU A 177 -33.84 -4.86 -3.95
CA LEU A 177 -33.74 -4.27 -2.61
C LEU A 177 -34.35 -2.85 -2.54
N ASN A 178 -35.34 -2.57 -3.39
CA ASN A 178 -36.13 -1.33 -3.43
C ASN A 178 -35.26 -0.07 -3.33
N THR A 179 -34.45 0.20 -4.36
CA THR A 179 -33.56 1.37 -4.37
C THR A 179 -33.66 2.12 -5.70
N ASP A 180 -33.56 3.43 -5.63
CA ASP A 180 -33.48 4.33 -6.80
C ASP A 180 -32.02 4.63 -7.19
N ALA A 181 -31.09 3.80 -6.74
CA ALA A 181 -29.67 4.00 -6.99
C ALA A 181 -29.36 3.64 -8.45
N THR A 182 -28.70 4.55 -9.15
CA THR A 182 -28.27 4.35 -10.54
C THR A 182 -26.77 4.08 -10.66
N ARG A 183 -26.01 4.30 -9.57
CA ARG A 183 -24.57 4.03 -9.50
C ARG A 183 -24.16 3.62 -8.09
N VAL A 184 -23.26 2.66 -8.00
CA VAL A 184 -22.55 2.26 -6.79
C VAL A 184 -21.09 2.71 -6.91
N ILE A 185 -20.59 3.33 -5.85
CA ILE A 185 -19.29 3.97 -5.78
C ILE A 185 -18.49 3.24 -4.71
N CYS A 186 -17.27 2.83 -5.07
CA CYS A 186 -16.29 2.33 -4.12
C CYS A 186 -15.52 3.49 -3.50
N TYR A 187 -15.30 3.42 -2.20
CA TYR A 187 -14.52 4.39 -1.44
C TYR A 187 -13.32 3.73 -0.77
N ALA A 188 -12.20 4.45 -0.72
CA ALA A 188 -11.01 4.05 0.02
C ALA A 188 -10.46 5.20 0.88
N GLY A 189 -9.88 4.86 2.03
CA GLY A 189 -9.05 5.74 2.86
C GLY A 189 -7.79 5.01 3.28
N ALA A 190 -6.63 5.55 2.93
CA ALA A 190 -5.33 4.93 3.20
C ALA A 190 -4.64 5.61 4.38
N GLU A 191 -4.50 4.90 5.49
CA GLU A 191 -3.70 5.32 6.65
C GLU A 191 -2.23 5.07 6.31
N GLN A 192 -1.39 6.11 6.29
CA GLN A 192 -0.01 6.00 5.83
C GLN A 192 0.97 6.12 6.99
N GLU A 193 1.58 5.00 7.34
CA GLU A 193 2.69 4.96 8.28
C GLU A 193 4.03 5.21 7.57
N TYR A 194 4.98 5.80 8.28
CA TYR A 194 6.32 6.10 7.80
C TYR A 194 7.31 6.37 8.94
N PHE A 195 8.60 6.26 8.66
CA PHE A 195 9.67 6.68 9.57
C PHE A 195 10.33 7.99 9.10
N LEU A 196 10.84 8.77 10.06
CA LEU A 196 11.69 9.93 9.79
C LEU A 196 13.09 9.72 10.35
N VAL A 197 14.09 9.89 9.49
CA VAL A 197 15.50 9.87 9.89
C VAL A 197 16.18 11.19 9.57
N ASP A 198 17.16 11.59 10.38
CA ASP A 198 17.98 12.75 10.07
C ASP A 198 18.78 12.50 8.79
N GLN A 199 18.73 13.44 7.84
CA GLN A 199 19.36 13.29 6.55
C GLN A 199 20.88 13.09 6.63
N LYS A 200 21.55 13.64 7.65
CA LYS A 200 23.01 13.44 7.84
C LYS A 200 23.33 12.03 8.29
N LEU A 201 22.48 11.42 9.12
CA LEU A 201 22.63 10.03 9.55
C LEU A 201 22.30 9.07 8.42
N TYR A 202 21.22 9.35 7.67
CA TYR A 202 20.83 8.57 6.49
C TYR A 202 21.96 8.48 5.46
N LYS A 203 22.64 9.59 5.16
CA LYS A 203 23.76 9.62 4.20
C LYS A 203 24.99 8.81 4.63
N GLN A 204 25.08 8.42 5.90
CA GLN A 204 26.14 7.55 6.43
C GLN A 204 25.74 6.07 6.41
N ARG A 205 24.54 5.74 5.93
CA ARG A 205 23.99 4.38 5.89
C ARG A 205 23.69 3.99 4.45
N LYS A 206 24.67 3.36 3.80
CA LYS A 206 24.56 2.92 2.40
C LYS A 206 23.39 1.95 2.20
N ASP A 207 23.18 1.04 3.14
CA ASP A 207 22.02 0.14 3.16
C ASP A 207 20.70 0.92 3.12
N LEU A 208 20.46 1.86 4.05
CA LEU A 208 19.25 2.67 4.03
C LEU A 208 19.07 3.47 2.72
N MET A 209 20.18 3.90 2.10
CA MET A 209 20.14 4.62 0.83
C MET A 209 19.75 3.76 -0.36
N LEU A 210 20.28 2.54 -0.44
CA LEU A 210 20.11 1.66 -1.60
C LEU A 210 18.91 0.73 -1.48
N THR A 211 18.55 0.33 -0.26
CA THR A 211 17.52 -0.70 -0.02
C THR A 211 16.32 -0.15 0.75
N GLY A 212 16.43 1.05 1.33
CA GLY A 212 15.36 1.64 2.16
C GLY A 212 15.24 1.02 3.56
N ARG A 213 16.06 0.02 3.89
CA ARG A 213 16.10 -0.64 5.21
C ARG A 213 17.53 -0.85 5.69
N THR A 214 17.67 -1.09 6.99
CA THR A 214 18.94 -1.53 7.55
C THR A 214 19.19 -3.00 7.21
N LEU A 215 20.37 -3.30 6.68
CA LEU A 215 20.86 -4.66 6.45
C LEU A 215 21.73 -5.16 7.62
N PHE A 216 22.28 -4.22 8.39
CA PHE A 216 23.06 -4.44 9.61
C PHE A 216 22.57 -3.51 10.72
N GLY A 217 22.79 -3.89 11.97
CA GLY A 217 22.50 -3.05 13.13
C GLY A 217 22.07 -3.89 14.32
N ALA A 218 22.91 -3.88 15.36
CA ALA A 218 22.60 -4.44 16.65
C ALA A 218 21.41 -3.72 17.30
N LYS A 219 20.66 -4.44 18.13
CA LYS A 219 19.51 -3.88 18.84
C LYS A 219 19.99 -2.79 19.82
N PRO A 220 19.39 -1.58 19.82
CA PRO A 220 19.77 -0.53 20.75
C PRO A 220 19.37 -0.88 22.19
N ALA A 221 20.04 -0.26 23.17
CA ALA A 221 19.72 -0.44 24.59
C ALA A 221 18.30 0.03 24.98
N LYS A 222 17.79 1.05 24.28
CA LYS A 222 16.38 1.46 24.31
C LYS A 222 15.83 1.35 22.89
N GLY A 223 14.94 0.39 22.65
CA GLY A 223 14.15 0.27 21.44
C GLY A 223 12.78 0.88 21.65
N GLN A 224 11.76 0.02 21.74
CA GLN A 224 10.34 0.39 21.91
C GLN A 224 9.73 -0.12 23.23
N GLU A 225 10.54 -0.66 24.14
CA GLU A 225 10.08 -1.39 25.34
C GLU A 225 9.28 -0.56 26.36
N LEU A 226 9.32 0.78 26.25
CA LEU A 226 8.62 1.67 27.18
C LEU A 226 7.21 2.08 26.72
N ASP A 227 6.81 1.71 25.49
CA ASP A 227 5.53 2.11 24.88
C ASP A 227 5.24 3.62 24.98
N ASP A 228 6.29 4.46 25.10
CA ASP A 228 6.22 5.89 25.42
C ASP A 228 6.06 6.78 24.18
N HIS A 229 6.16 6.20 22.99
CA HIS A 229 6.13 6.91 21.73
C HIS A 229 4.71 7.05 21.16
N TYR A 230 3.86 6.02 21.31
CA TYR A 230 2.51 6.00 20.77
C TYR A 230 1.64 7.10 21.42
N PHE A 231 1.11 8.01 20.61
CA PHE A 231 0.45 9.25 21.06
C PHE A 231 1.29 10.13 22.01
N GLY A 232 2.60 9.92 22.07
CA GLY A 232 3.52 10.79 22.79
C GLY A 232 3.64 12.18 22.15
N THR A 233 4.24 13.12 22.87
CA THR A 233 4.46 14.48 22.36
C THR A 233 5.31 14.48 21.10
N ILE A 234 4.78 15.07 20.02
CA ILE A 234 5.49 15.22 18.75
C ILE A 234 6.61 16.26 18.92
N LYS A 235 7.85 15.88 18.58
CA LYS A 235 9.01 16.78 18.64
C LYS A 235 8.82 17.98 17.72
N GLU A 236 9.30 19.16 18.12
CA GLU A 236 9.06 20.43 17.40
C GLU A 236 9.47 20.39 15.92
N ARG A 237 10.62 19.78 15.59
CA ARG A 237 11.08 19.58 14.22
C ARG A 237 10.12 18.71 13.39
N VAL A 238 9.60 17.63 13.99
CA VAL A 238 8.63 16.74 13.33
C VAL A 238 7.28 17.43 13.19
N SER A 239 6.86 18.19 14.19
CA SER A 239 5.62 18.99 14.15
C SER A 239 5.66 20.02 13.02
N SER A 240 6.80 20.68 12.83
CA SER A 240 7.02 21.64 11.73
C SER A 240 6.95 20.96 10.36
N TYR A 241 7.59 19.79 10.21
CA TYR A 241 7.49 18.94 9.02
C TYR A 241 6.03 18.54 8.72
N MET A 242 5.32 18.01 9.72
CA MET A 242 3.93 17.59 9.58
C MET A 242 2.97 18.75 9.27
N LYS A 243 3.25 19.95 9.79
CA LYS A 243 2.45 21.15 9.48
C LYS A 243 2.58 21.51 8.00
N GLU A 244 3.80 21.48 7.46
CA GLU A 244 4.02 21.79 6.04
C GLU A 244 3.42 20.72 5.12
N ILE A 245 3.48 19.44 5.49
CA ILE A 245 2.76 18.39 4.75
C ILE A 245 1.27 18.70 4.66
N ASP A 246 0.62 19.01 5.78
CA ASP A 246 -0.81 19.32 5.79
C ASP A 246 -1.12 20.49 4.83
N GLU A 247 -0.34 21.57 4.90
CA GLU A 247 -0.52 22.74 4.04
C GLU A 247 -0.34 22.40 2.54
N GLU A 248 0.67 21.61 2.18
CA GLU A 248 0.89 21.17 0.80
C GLU A 248 -0.21 20.22 0.30
N LEU A 249 -0.64 19.27 1.13
CA LEU A 249 -1.72 18.34 0.81
C LEU A 249 -3.07 19.04 0.67
N TRP A 250 -3.38 20.00 1.54
CA TRP A 250 -4.59 20.81 1.44
C TRP A 250 -4.59 21.63 0.16
N LYS A 251 -3.47 22.24 -0.26
CA LYS A 251 -3.38 22.93 -1.57
C LYS A 251 -3.72 22.01 -2.74
N LEU A 252 -3.31 20.74 -2.66
CA LEU A 252 -3.60 19.69 -3.63
C LEU A 252 -4.98 19.01 -3.44
N GLY A 253 -5.83 19.54 -2.55
CA GLY A 253 -7.19 19.04 -2.34
C GLY A 253 -7.27 17.69 -1.61
N VAL A 254 -6.18 17.23 -1.00
CA VAL A 254 -6.15 16.04 -0.17
C VAL A 254 -6.64 16.40 1.23
N LEU A 255 -7.63 15.68 1.74
CA LEU A 255 -8.22 15.92 3.06
C LEU A 255 -7.39 15.29 4.19
N ALA A 256 -6.10 15.66 4.30
CA ALA A 256 -5.24 15.26 5.41
C ALA A 256 -5.87 15.67 6.75
N LYS A 257 -6.13 14.70 7.63
CA LYS A 257 -7.02 14.88 8.79
C LYS A 257 -6.39 14.48 10.11
N THR A 258 -5.77 13.31 10.17
CA THR A 258 -5.21 12.75 11.39
C THR A 258 -3.72 12.55 11.22
N LYS A 259 -2.97 12.85 12.29
CA LYS A 259 -1.53 12.58 12.39
C LYS A 259 -1.13 12.33 13.84
N HIS A 260 -0.21 11.41 14.05
CA HIS A 260 0.35 11.10 15.37
C HIS A 260 1.68 10.38 15.27
N ASN A 261 2.34 10.21 16.42
CA ASN A 261 3.42 9.25 16.59
C ASN A 261 2.83 7.83 16.63
N GLU A 262 3.54 6.90 16.00
CA GLU A 262 3.25 5.48 16.04
C GLU A 262 4.04 4.78 17.17
N VAL A 263 3.94 3.46 17.26
CA VAL A 263 4.55 2.66 18.34
C VAL A 263 6.07 2.70 18.33
N ALA A 264 6.72 2.55 17.16
CA ALA A 264 8.18 2.56 17.10
C ALA A 264 8.76 3.98 17.16
N PRO A 265 9.99 4.15 17.70
CA PRO A 265 10.67 5.45 17.72
C PRO A 265 10.80 6.05 16.31
N ALA A 266 10.44 7.33 16.18
CA ALA A 266 10.46 8.06 14.91
C ALA A 266 9.52 7.51 13.82
N GLN A 267 8.60 6.62 14.18
CA GLN A 267 7.47 6.20 13.35
C GLN A 267 6.30 7.15 13.53
N HIS A 268 5.60 7.46 12.46
CA HIS A 268 4.47 8.37 12.44
C HIS A 268 3.39 7.86 11.49
N GLU A 269 2.17 8.37 11.65
CA GLU A 269 1.05 8.10 10.75
C GLU A 269 0.45 9.43 10.25
N LEU A 270 -0.01 9.43 9.00
CA LEU A 270 -0.93 10.43 8.47
C LEU A 270 -2.09 9.73 7.74
N ALA A 271 -3.33 10.08 8.10
CA ALA A 271 -4.54 9.56 7.47
C ALA A 271 -5.40 10.68 6.87
N PRO A 272 -5.75 10.60 5.56
CA PRO A 272 -6.73 11.47 4.94
C PRO A 272 -8.16 10.96 5.14
N ILE A 273 -9.16 11.85 4.97
CA ILE A 273 -10.56 11.42 4.84
C ILE A 273 -10.72 10.62 3.55
N PHE A 274 -11.48 9.51 3.62
CA PHE A 274 -11.77 8.67 2.47
C PHE A 274 -12.40 9.44 1.30
N THR A 275 -12.17 8.94 0.10
CA THR A 275 -12.80 9.44 -1.14
C THR A 275 -13.05 8.27 -2.10
N THR A 276 -13.49 8.54 -3.33
CA THR A 276 -13.66 7.48 -4.33
C THR A 276 -12.34 6.74 -4.53
N VAL A 277 -12.41 5.42 -4.75
CA VAL A 277 -11.19 4.58 -4.84
C VAL A 277 -10.17 5.14 -5.84
N ASN A 278 -10.62 5.59 -7.02
CA ASN A 278 -9.73 6.17 -8.02
C ASN A 278 -8.96 7.39 -7.48
N LEU A 279 -9.69 8.37 -6.94
CA LEU A 279 -9.08 9.58 -6.40
C LEU A 279 -8.22 9.27 -5.17
N ALA A 280 -8.63 8.33 -4.31
CA ALA A 280 -7.85 7.92 -3.15
C ALA A 280 -6.50 7.32 -3.54
N CYS A 281 -6.43 6.55 -4.64
CA CYS A 281 -5.18 5.99 -5.15
C CYS A 281 -4.22 7.10 -5.61
N ASP A 282 -4.73 8.06 -6.39
CA ASP A 282 -3.95 9.21 -6.86
C ASP A 282 -3.49 10.10 -5.69
N GLN A 283 -4.39 10.39 -4.75
CA GLN A 283 -4.07 11.18 -3.56
C GLN A 283 -3.04 10.49 -2.66
N ASN A 284 -3.07 9.17 -2.53
CA ASN A 284 -2.05 8.42 -1.78
C ASN A 284 -0.67 8.51 -2.44
N GLN A 285 -0.58 8.41 -3.77
CA GLN A 285 0.69 8.61 -4.49
C GLN A 285 1.24 10.04 -4.31
N LEU A 286 0.37 11.04 -4.43
CA LEU A 286 0.74 12.44 -4.16
C LEU A 286 1.19 12.64 -2.73
N MET A 287 0.51 12.02 -1.77
CA MET A 287 0.87 12.08 -0.36
C MET A 287 2.27 11.52 -0.11
N MET A 288 2.59 10.34 -0.66
CA MET A 288 3.92 9.75 -0.52
C MET A 288 5.03 10.63 -1.14
N ASP A 289 4.78 11.27 -2.28
CA ASP A 289 5.75 12.20 -2.88
C ASP A 289 5.92 13.48 -2.06
N VAL A 290 4.81 14.09 -1.61
CA VAL A 290 4.85 15.29 -0.77
C VAL A 290 5.59 15.02 0.54
N MET A 291 5.34 13.88 1.19
CA MET A 291 6.06 13.48 2.41
C MET A 291 7.57 13.44 2.17
N LYS A 292 8.04 12.82 1.09
CA LYS A 292 9.48 12.76 0.75
C LYS A 292 10.07 14.15 0.48
N LYS A 293 9.39 14.97 -0.32
CA LYS A 293 9.85 16.33 -0.68
C LYS A 293 9.90 17.27 0.52
N VAL A 294 8.85 17.27 1.35
CA VAL A 294 8.81 18.08 2.57
C VAL A 294 9.89 17.60 3.55
N ALA A 295 10.11 16.29 3.69
CA ALA A 295 11.13 15.77 4.60
C ALA A 295 12.51 16.31 4.23
N ALA A 296 12.85 16.28 2.94
CA ALA A 296 14.12 16.81 2.44
C ALA A 296 14.31 18.31 2.78
N ARG A 297 13.25 19.14 2.68
CA ARG A 297 13.31 20.56 3.05
C ARG A 297 13.57 20.79 4.55
N HIS A 298 13.14 19.85 5.38
CA HIS A 298 13.38 19.85 6.84
C HIS A 298 14.67 19.14 7.25
N GLY A 299 15.54 18.77 6.29
CA GLY A 299 16.78 18.02 6.54
C GLY A 299 16.53 16.60 7.09
N LEU A 300 15.35 16.05 6.80
CA LEU A 300 14.91 14.71 7.17
C LEU A 300 14.80 13.84 5.91
N VAL A 301 14.68 12.53 6.11
CA VAL A 301 14.32 11.58 5.07
C VAL A 301 13.12 10.78 5.54
N CYS A 302 12.08 10.74 4.70
CA CYS A 302 10.89 9.93 4.93
C CYS A 302 11.10 8.52 4.36
N LEU A 303 11.13 7.53 5.23
CA LEU A 303 11.26 6.11 4.88
C LEU A 303 9.86 5.50 4.83
N LEU A 304 9.49 4.97 3.66
CA LEU A 304 8.21 4.27 3.42
C LEU A 304 8.39 2.75 3.32
N HIS A 305 9.59 2.24 3.57
CA HIS A 305 9.82 0.80 3.58
C HIS A 305 9.05 0.15 4.74
N GLU A 306 8.51 -1.04 4.54
CA GLU A 306 7.62 -1.72 5.50
C GLU A 306 8.32 -2.10 6.79
N LYS A 307 9.63 -2.34 6.72
CA LYS A 307 10.48 -2.71 7.85
C LYS A 307 11.84 -2.02 7.77
N PRO A 308 11.94 -0.70 8.00
CA PRO A 308 13.21 0.02 7.83
C PRO A 308 14.26 -0.40 8.87
N TYR A 309 13.80 -0.76 10.08
CA TYR A 309 14.65 -1.18 11.20
C TYR A 309 14.16 -2.53 11.76
N GLU A 310 15.10 -3.41 12.06
CA GLU A 310 14.81 -4.72 12.67
C GLU A 310 14.46 -4.59 14.15
N GLY A 311 13.63 -5.51 14.66
CA GLY A 311 13.34 -5.58 16.10
C GLY A 311 12.39 -4.50 16.65
N VAL A 312 11.86 -3.61 15.81
CA VAL A 312 10.81 -2.63 16.15
C VAL A 312 9.57 -2.81 15.28
N ASN A 313 8.46 -2.09 15.54
CA ASN A 313 7.28 -2.12 14.68
C ASN A 313 7.64 -1.71 13.23
N GLY A 314 6.96 -2.33 12.26
CA GLY A 314 7.06 -1.96 10.85
C GLY A 314 5.99 -0.97 10.46
N SER A 315 6.09 -0.40 9.26
CA SER A 315 5.14 0.57 8.71
C SER A 315 4.13 -0.07 7.75
N GLY A 316 2.85 0.01 8.11
CA GLY A 316 1.71 -0.46 7.29
C GLY A 316 1.06 0.63 6.44
N LYS A 317 0.08 0.22 5.62
CA LYS A 317 -0.86 1.13 4.95
C LYS A 317 -2.29 0.63 5.03
N HIS A 318 -3.00 0.87 6.13
CA HIS A 318 -4.35 0.33 6.27
C HIS A 318 -5.29 0.88 5.19
N ASN A 319 -5.92 -0.01 4.43
CA ASN A 319 -6.85 0.35 3.37
C ASN A 319 -8.29 0.18 3.84
N ASN A 320 -8.93 1.30 4.15
CA ASN A 320 -10.32 1.35 4.58
C ASN A 320 -11.25 1.38 3.36
N TRP A 321 -11.86 0.24 3.01
CA TRP A 321 -12.71 0.07 1.84
C TRP A 321 -14.20 0.02 2.19
N SER A 322 -15.04 0.69 1.38
CA SER A 322 -16.50 0.61 1.51
C SER A 322 -17.25 0.87 0.21
N LEU A 323 -18.55 0.56 0.21
CA LEU A 323 -19.46 0.77 -0.92
C LEU A 323 -20.60 1.71 -0.55
N GLY A 324 -20.86 2.70 -1.42
CA GLY A 324 -22.00 3.61 -1.27
C GLY A 324 -22.76 3.81 -2.57
N THR A 325 -24.05 4.11 -2.50
CA THR A 325 -24.85 4.48 -3.65
C THR A 325 -24.70 5.97 -3.97
N ASN A 326 -24.94 6.37 -5.22
CA ASN A 326 -25.01 7.79 -5.60
C ASN A 326 -26.13 8.58 -4.89
N THR A 327 -27.10 7.89 -4.28
CA THR A 327 -28.12 8.48 -3.40
C THR A 327 -27.66 8.67 -1.95
N GLY A 328 -26.37 8.45 -1.66
CA GLY A 328 -25.77 8.69 -0.33
C GLY A 328 -25.97 7.57 0.69
N LYS A 329 -26.35 6.35 0.29
CA LYS A 329 -26.52 5.22 1.22
C LYS A 329 -25.26 4.36 1.25
N ASN A 330 -24.67 4.18 2.43
CA ASN A 330 -23.59 3.20 2.65
C ASN A 330 -24.20 1.78 2.75
N LEU A 331 -23.72 0.88 1.88
CA LEU A 331 -24.20 -0.50 1.77
C LEU A 331 -23.65 -1.43 2.87
N LEU A 332 -22.59 -1.00 3.56
CA LEU A 332 -21.93 -1.70 4.66
C LEU A 332 -22.33 -1.15 6.03
N LYS A 333 -23.34 -0.26 6.10
CA LYS A 333 -23.86 0.23 7.38
C LYS A 333 -24.94 -0.73 7.91
N PRO A 334 -24.75 -1.36 9.08
CA PRO A 334 -25.68 -2.36 9.61
C PRO A 334 -27.03 -1.76 10.02
N GLY A 335 -27.04 -0.51 10.48
CA GLY A 335 -28.25 0.16 10.99
C GLY A 335 -28.56 -0.21 12.43
N LYS A 336 -29.74 0.19 12.94
CA LYS A 336 -30.13 -0.04 14.33
C LYS A 336 -30.46 -1.50 14.65
N ILE A 337 -31.03 -2.21 13.68
CA ILE A 337 -31.44 -3.61 13.83
C ILE A 337 -30.78 -4.40 12.69
N PRO A 338 -29.51 -4.83 12.85
CA PRO A 338 -28.73 -5.43 11.75
C PRO A 338 -29.39 -6.69 11.18
N LEU A 339 -30.03 -7.50 12.04
CA LEU A 339 -30.72 -8.75 11.65
C LEU A 339 -31.84 -8.54 10.62
N GLN A 340 -32.47 -7.35 10.60
CA GLN A 340 -33.55 -7.02 9.66
C GLN A 340 -33.05 -6.31 8.40
N ASN A 341 -31.80 -5.86 8.38
CA ASN A 341 -31.23 -5.12 7.26
C ASN A 341 -30.72 -6.08 6.18
N LYS A 342 -31.65 -6.66 5.41
CA LYS A 342 -31.34 -7.59 4.32
C LYS A 342 -30.32 -7.03 3.31
N LYS A 343 -30.36 -5.73 3.04
CA LYS A 343 -29.41 -5.06 2.14
C LYS A 343 -28.00 -5.18 2.67
N PHE A 344 -27.77 -4.76 3.91
CA PHE A 344 -26.47 -4.92 4.57
C PHE A 344 -26.03 -6.38 4.64
N LEU A 345 -26.91 -7.28 5.09
CA LEU A 345 -26.59 -8.70 5.27
C LEU A 345 -26.22 -9.40 3.95
N LEU A 346 -26.89 -9.06 2.85
CA LEU A 346 -26.58 -9.62 1.54
C LEU A 346 -25.21 -9.16 1.03
N PHE A 347 -24.87 -7.89 1.17
CA PHE A 347 -23.55 -7.38 0.80
C PHE A 347 -22.45 -7.93 1.73
N LEU A 348 -22.72 -8.05 3.05
CA LEU A 348 -21.81 -8.68 4.00
C LEU A 348 -21.55 -10.14 3.63
N ALA A 349 -22.58 -10.91 3.29
CA ALA A 349 -22.45 -12.30 2.86
C ALA A 349 -21.63 -12.42 1.56
N ALA A 350 -21.84 -11.51 0.59
CA ALA A 350 -21.05 -11.47 -0.64
C ALA A 350 -19.56 -11.22 -0.35
N ILE A 351 -19.24 -10.31 0.57
CA ILE A 351 -17.85 -10.04 0.97
C ILE A 351 -17.24 -11.25 1.69
N ILE A 352 -17.98 -11.89 2.60
CA ILE A 352 -17.51 -13.12 3.28
C ILE A 352 -17.17 -14.21 2.27
N LYS A 353 -18.05 -14.43 1.28
CA LYS A 353 -17.79 -15.36 0.18
C LYS A 353 -16.54 -14.97 -0.61
N ALA A 354 -16.43 -13.71 -1.01
CA ALA A 354 -15.32 -13.24 -1.83
C ALA A 354 -13.97 -13.42 -1.13
N VAL A 355 -13.87 -13.08 0.16
CA VAL A 355 -12.62 -13.25 0.93
C VAL A 355 -12.31 -14.73 1.20
N ASP A 356 -13.34 -15.57 1.40
CA ASP A 356 -13.14 -17.01 1.59
C ASP A 356 -12.66 -17.74 0.31
N GLU A 357 -13.21 -17.38 -0.86
CA GLU A 357 -12.87 -18.03 -2.13
C GLU A 357 -11.54 -17.53 -2.73
N TYR A 358 -11.20 -16.26 -2.48
CA TYR A 358 -10.04 -15.57 -3.06
C TYR A 358 -9.07 -15.00 -2.00
N GLY A 359 -9.03 -15.59 -0.80
CA GLY A 359 -8.12 -15.16 0.27
C GLY A 359 -6.63 -15.27 -0.10
N ASP A 360 -6.27 -16.25 -0.93
CA ASP A 360 -4.94 -16.37 -1.53
C ASP A 360 -4.62 -15.20 -2.46
N LEU A 361 -5.56 -14.81 -3.33
CA LEU A 361 -5.42 -13.65 -4.22
C LEU A 361 -5.31 -12.33 -3.44
N LEU A 362 -6.04 -12.18 -2.33
CA LEU A 362 -5.86 -11.04 -1.42
C LEU A 362 -4.46 -11.01 -0.81
N ARG A 363 -3.91 -12.18 -0.40
CA ARG A 363 -2.54 -12.28 0.11
C ARG A 363 -1.49 -11.89 -0.95
N VAL A 364 -1.75 -12.15 -2.24
CA VAL A 364 -0.87 -11.69 -3.34
C VAL A 364 -0.79 -10.17 -3.42
N THR A 365 -1.90 -9.44 -3.18
CA THR A 365 -1.89 -7.96 -3.33
C THR A 365 -0.91 -7.24 -2.41
N VAL A 366 -0.45 -7.91 -1.35
CA VAL A 366 0.46 -7.40 -0.33
C VAL A 366 1.80 -8.14 -0.34
N ALA A 367 2.04 -8.97 -1.35
CA ALA A 367 3.26 -9.76 -1.52
C ALA A 367 4.37 -8.91 -2.15
N THR A 368 5.34 -8.50 -1.32
CA THR A 368 6.57 -7.81 -1.73
C THR A 368 7.70 -8.24 -0.80
N ALA A 369 8.95 -8.11 -1.27
CA ALA A 369 10.14 -8.39 -0.48
C ALA A 369 10.16 -7.62 0.86
N GLY A 370 9.81 -6.33 0.83
CA GLY A 370 9.74 -5.49 2.02
C GLY A 370 8.63 -5.90 2.99
N ASN A 371 7.43 -6.21 2.50
CA ASN A 371 6.30 -6.55 3.38
C ASN A 371 6.40 -7.95 4.00
N ASP A 372 7.12 -8.89 3.38
CA ASP A 372 7.42 -10.21 3.98
C ASP A 372 8.20 -10.08 5.29
N GLN A 373 8.91 -8.98 5.47
CA GLN A 373 9.71 -8.65 6.67
C GLN A 373 8.86 -7.99 7.76
N ARG A 374 7.63 -7.59 7.42
CA ARG A 374 6.68 -6.93 8.32
C ARG A 374 5.63 -7.89 8.86
N LEU A 375 5.01 -8.69 7.99
CA LEU A 375 3.82 -9.49 8.33
C LEU A 375 4.10 -10.56 9.41
N GLY A 376 3.15 -10.74 10.34
CA GLY A 376 3.18 -11.78 11.37
C GLY A 376 3.91 -11.43 12.66
N ALA A 377 4.32 -10.18 12.85
CA ALA A 377 4.95 -9.69 14.07
C ALA A 377 4.56 -8.23 14.36
N ASN A 378 4.75 -7.79 15.61
CA ASN A 378 4.69 -6.37 16.02
C ASN A 378 3.50 -5.58 15.43
N GLU A 379 2.27 -6.03 15.73
CA GLU A 379 1.00 -5.44 15.25
C GLU A 379 0.68 -5.63 13.75
N ALA A 380 1.58 -6.19 12.95
CA ALA A 380 1.27 -6.56 11.58
C ALA A 380 0.60 -7.94 11.47
N PRO A 381 -0.55 -8.05 10.78
CA PRO A 381 -1.30 -9.31 10.68
C PRO A 381 -0.46 -10.44 10.05
N PRO A 382 -0.73 -11.71 10.41
CA PRO A 382 -0.05 -12.85 9.79
C PRO A 382 -0.47 -13.04 8.34
N ALA A 383 0.26 -13.91 7.62
CA ALA A 383 -0.01 -14.25 6.23
C ALA A 383 -1.31 -15.05 5.98
N ILE A 384 -2.03 -15.42 7.04
CA ILE A 384 -3.31 -16.13 6.97
C ILE A 384 -4.42 -15.09 6.85
N VAL A 385 -5.05 -14.98 5.68
CA VAL A 385 -6.18 -14.06 5.47
C VAL A 385 -7.39 -14.57 6.25
N SER A 386 -7.94 -13.72 7.11
CA SER A 386 -9.13 -13.98 7.93
C SER A 386 -9.95 -12.70 8.10
N MET A 387 -11.24 -12.85 8.40
CA MET A 387 -12.15 -11.74 8.62
C MET A 387 -12.51 -11.58 10.09
N PHE A 388 -12.39 -10.36 10.60
CA PHE A 388 -12.93 -9.96 11.90
C PHE A 388 -14.26 -9.24 11.70
N LEU A 389 -15.32 -9.69 12.39
CA LEU A 389 -16.63 -9.03 12.38
C LEU A 389 -17.04 -8.46 13.73
N GLY A 390 -16.36 -8.89 14.80
CA GLY A 390 -16.75 -8.60 16.17
C GLY A 390 -17.94 -9.45 16.64
N ASP A 391 -18.12 -9.49 17.96
CA ASP A 391 -19.06 -10.42 18.60
C ASP A 391 -20.51 -10.17 18.20
N GLN A 392 -20.95 -8.91 18.16
CA GLN A 392 -22.33 -8.57 17.83
C GLN A 392 -22.74 -9.05 16.43
N LEU A 393 -21.93 -8.75 15.40
CA LEU A 393 -22.23 -9.22 14.04
C LEU A 393 -22.08 -10.73 13.92
N THR A 394 -21.14 -11.34 14.64
CA THR A 394 -20.99 -12.79 14.65
C THR A 394 -22.23 -13.47 15.22
N GLN A 395 -22.79 -12.93 16.31
CA GLN A 395 -24.08 -13.40 16.85
C GLN A 395 -25.23 -13.22 15.87
N VAL A 396 -25.28 -12.11 15.11
CA VAL A 396 -26.27 -11.91 14.03
C VAL A 396 -26.15 -13.01 12.98
N LEU A 397 -24.93 -13.36 12.55
CA LEU A 397 -24.71 -14.42 11.58
C LEU A 397 -25.10 -15.81 12.13
N GLU A 398 -24.80 -16.10 13.40
CA GLU A 398 -25.22 -17.35 14.06
C GLU A 398 -26.74 -17.43 14.26
N ALA A 399 -27.40 -16.31 14.57
CA ALA A 399 -28.86 -16.24 14.64
C ALA A 399 -29.50 -16.56 13.28
N LEU A 400 -28.92 -16.05 12.18
CA LEU A 400 -29.37 -16.38 10.82
C LEU A 400 -29.18 -17.87 10.49
N LYS A 401 -28.08 -18.49 10.90
CA LYS A 401 -27.84 -19.93 10.67
C LYS A 401 -28.83 -20.82 11.43
N THR A 402 -29.16 -20.43 12.67
CA THR A 402 -29.97 -21.21 13.62
C THR A 402 -31.47 -20.86 13.57
N GLY A 403 -31.84 -19.79 12.88
CA GLY A 403 -33.23 -19.31 12.80
C GLY A 403 -33.72 -18.57 14.05
N LYS A 404 -32.81 -18.09 14.92
CA LYS A 404 -33.16 -17.27 16.08
C LYS A 404 -33.61 -15.88 15.66
N SER A 405 -34.62 -15.33 16.33
CA SER A 405 -35.20 -14.01 16.06
C SER A 405 -34.63 -12.87 16.93
N THR A 406 -33.79 -13.20 17.91
CA THR A 406 -33.19 -12.25 18.85
C THR A 406 -31.69 -12.48 19.00
N ILE A 407 -30.96 -11.39 19.25
CA ILE A 407 -29.56 -11.38 19.69
C ILE A 407 -29.52 -10.82 21.12
N ASP A 408 -28.50 -11.16 21.90
CA ASP A 408 -28.36 -10.65 23.26
C ASP A 408 -27.83 -9.20 23.20
N ASP A 409 -28.65 -8.23 23.59
CA ASP A 409 -28.27 -6.81 23.65
C ASP A 409 -27.54 -6.54 24.98
N ALA A 410 -26.21 -6.70 24.99
CA ALA A 410 -25.40 -6.21 26.10
C ALA A 410 -24.87 -4.80 25.79
N VAL A 411 -25.66 -3.77 26.12
CA VAL A 411 -25.14 -2.39 26.22
C VAL A 411 -24.74 -2.18 27.69
N ASN A 412 -23.44 -2.26 27.96
CA ASN A 412 -22.90 -1.92 29.27
C ASN A 412 -22.58 -0.42 29.31
N VAL A 413 -23.03 0.26 30.37
CA VAL A 413 -22.56 1.61 30.68
C VAL A 413 -21.33 1.46 31.57
N LEU A 414 -20.21 2.08 31.18
CA LEU A 414 -19.00 2.07 31.98
C LEU A 414 -19.18 3.03 33.15
N GLU A 415 -19.33 2.49 34.36
CA GLU A 415 -19.29 3.29 35.60
C GLU A 415 -17.84 3.66 35.91
N LEU A 416 -17.47 4.92 35.60
CA LEU A 416 -16.09 5.42 35.74
C LEU A 416 -15.72 5.79 37.19
N GLY A 417 -16.66 5.70 38.14
CA GLY A 417 -16.42 6.01 39.56
C GLY A 417 -16.08 7.47 39.86
N VAL A 418 -16.27 8.39 38.90
CA VAL A 418 -16.00 9.81 39.01
C VAL A 418 -17.16 10.62 38.43
N ASP A 419 -17.93 11.28 39.29
CA ASP A 419 -19.18 11.97 38.92
C ASP A 419 -18.98 13.16 37.96
N SER A 420 -17.76 13.69 37.86
CA SER A 420 -17.44 14.81 36.95
C SER A 420 -17.23 14.36 35.50
N ILE A 421 -17.16 13.05 35.24
CA ILE A 421 -16.92 12.50 33.90
C ILE A 421 -18.24 11.94 33.35
N PRO A 422 -18.65 12.31 32.12
CA PRO A 422 -19.83 11.73 31.50
C PRO A 422 -19.74 10.20 31.43
N ALA A 423 -20.85 9.52 31.73
CA ALA A 423 -20.95 8.08 31.54
C ALA A 423 -20.68 7.72 30.07
N ILE A 424 -19.83 6.72 29.85
CA ILE A 424 -19.46 6.24 28.52
C ILE A 424 -20.25 4.95 28.26
N ASN A 425 -21.01 4.94 27.18
CA ASN A 425 -21.61 3.69 26.70
C ASN A 425 -20.50 2.83 26.08
N GLN A 426 -20.34 1.60 26.56
CA GLN A 426 -19.41 0.66 25.96
C GLN A 426 -19.85 0.34 24.53
N ASP A 427 -18.93 0.42 23.58
CA ASP A 427 -19.18 -0.04 22.21
C ASP A 427 -19.47 -1.55 22.21
N ALA A 428 -20.36 -2.00 21.33
CA ALA A 428 -20.86 -3.38 21.31
C ALA A 428 -19.78 -4.43 20.96
N THR A 429 -18.64 -4.02 20.41
CA THR A 429 -17.52 -4.91 20.09
C THR A 429 -16.19 -4.20 20.30
N ASP A 430 -15.21 -4.89 20.88
CA ASP A 430 -13.82 -4.43 20.94
C ASP A 430 -13.17 -4.49 19.53
N ARG A 431 -12.12 -3.72 19.31
CA ARG A 431 -11.38 -3.68 18.03
C ARG A 431 -10.24 -4.70 18.07
N ASN A 432 -10.26 -5.67 17.16
CA ASN A 432 -9.14 -6.60 17.00
C ASN A 432 -8.09 -6.02 16.05
N ARG A 433 -6.90 -5.69 16.58
CA ARG A 433 -5.76 -5.14 15.82
C ARG A 433 -5.03 -6.18 14.95
N THR A 434 -5.16 -7.46 15.25
CA THR A 434 -4.36 -8.54 14.63
C THR A 434 -4.97 -9.12 13.36
N SER A 435 -6.24 -8.79 13.07
CA SER A 435 -6.96 -9.35 11.93
C SER A 435 -6.55 -8.67 10.62
N PRO A 436 -6.31 -9.46 9.54
CA PRO A 436 -6.06 -8.95 8.20
C PRO A 436 -7.17 -8.04 7.66
N PHE A 437 -8.43 -8.49 7.72
CA PHE A 437 -9.57 -7.84 7.08
C PHE A 437 -10.71 -7.64 8.08
N ALA A 438 -10.77 -6.46 8.70
CA ALA A 438 -11.63 -6.21 9.84
C ALA A 438 -12.81 -5.29 9.51
N PHE A 439 -14.02 -5.68 9.90
CA PHE A 439 -15.18 -4.81 9.85
C PHE A 439 -15.09 -3.78 10.99
N THR A 440 -15.08 -2.50 10.65
CA THR A 440 -14.95 -1.39 11.61
C THR A 440 -16.23 -0.55 11.72
N GLY A 441 -17.39 -1.22 11.64
CA GLY A 441 -18.71 -0.65 11.90
C GLY A 441 -19.49 -0.21 10.66
N ASN A 442 -18.81 0.29 9.63
CA ASN A 442 -19.46 0.71 8.38
C ASN A 442 -18.57 0.58 7.12
N LYS A 443 -17.45 -0.12 7.26
CA LYS A 443 -16.40 -0.32 6.25
C LYS A 443 -15.53 -1.50 6.66
N PHE A 444 -14.73 -2.01 5.74
CA PHE A 444 -13.68 -2.98 6.04
C PHE A 444 -12.31 -2.31 6.01
N GLU A 445 -11.48 -2.62 6.99
CA GLU A 445 -10.10 -2.17 7.10
C GLU A 445 -9.19 -3.35 6.75
N PHE A 446 -8.43 -3.23 5.67
CA PHE A 446 -7.44 -4.21 5.27
C PHE A 446 -6.05 -3.76 5.73
N ARG A 447 -5.45 -4.52 6.66
CA ARG A 447 -4.24 -4.10 7.41
C ARG A 447 -2.93 -4.71 6.90
N MET A 448 -3.03 -5.69 6.00
CA MET A 448 -1.86 -6.32 5.40
C MET A 448 -1.05 -5.46 4.41
N PRO A 449 -1.58 -4.39 3.76
CA PRO A 449 -0.79 -3.61 2.82
C PRO A 449 0.48 -3.00 3.44
N GLY A 450 1.56 -3.01 2.67
CA GLY A 450 2.81 -2.35 3.01
C GLY A 450 2.77 -0.84 2.82
N SER A 451 3.57 -0.10 3.60
CA SER A 451 3.68 1.36 3.55
C SER A 451 4.24 1.91 2.24
N SER A 452 4.98 1.15 1.43
CA SER A 452 5.48 1.60 0.13
C SER A 452 4.52 1.33 -1.04
N GLN A 453 3.60 0.37 -0.87
CA GLN A 453 2.79 -0.16 -1.96
C GLN A 453 1.70 0.79 -2.46
N SER A 454 1.39 0.75 -3.76
CA SER A 454 0.18 1.41 -4.29
C SER A 454 -1.09 0.69 -3.84
N ILE A 455 -2.09 1.43 -3.35
CA ILE A 455 -3.40 0.88 -2.99
C ILE A 455 -4.27 0.49 -4.20
N ALA A 456 -3.84 0.80 -5.44
CA ALA A 456 -4.59 0.49 -6.65
C ALA A 456 -4.75 -1.02 -6.87
N GLY A 457 -3.67 -1.80 -6.79
CA GLY A 457 -3.73 -3.26 -6.95
C GLY A 457 -4.59 -3.95 -5.87
N ILE A 458 -4.55 -3.41 -4.66
CA ILE A 458 -5.34 -3.90 -3.52
C ILE A 458 -6.83 -3.68 -3.76
N ASN A 459 -7.23 -2.44 -4.06
CA ASN A 459 -8.64 -2.12 -4.29
C ASN A 459 -9.17 -2.76 -5.58
N LEU A 460 -8.33 -2.94 -6.60
CA LEU A 460 -8.67 -3.70 -7.81
C LEU A 460 -9.12 -5.10 -7.46
N VAL A 461 -8.31 -5.85 -6.71
CA VAL A 461 -8.63 -7.24 -6.37
C VAL A 461 -9.86 -7.29 -5.47
N ILE A 462 -9.94 -6.43 -4.43
CA ILE A 462 -11.13 -6.36 -3.55
C ILE A 462 -12.40 -6.11 -4.38
N ASN A 463 -12.37 -5.14 -5.30
CA ASN A 463 -13.52 -4.84 -6.16
C ASN A 463 -13.87 -6.03 -7.05
N ALA A 464 -12.88 -6.68 -7.67
CA ALA A 464 -13.10 -7.78 -8.60
C ALA A 464 -13.67 -9.03 -7.91
N ILE A 465 -13.13 -9.43 -6.76
CA ILE A 465 -13.62 -10.61 -6.03
C ILE A 465 -15.04 -10.38 -5.47
N VAL A 466 -15.34 -9.15 -5.02
CA VAL A 466 -16.68 -8.80 -4.54
C VAL A 466 -17.66 -8.69 -5.71
N ALA A 467 -17.24 -8.18 -6.87
CA ALA A 467 -18.04 -8.18 -8.08
C ALA A 467 -18.42 -9.62 -8.49
N ASP A 468 -17.50 -10.57 -8.39
CA ASP A 468 -17.74 -11.98 -8.69
C ASP A 468 -18.77 -12.61 -7.74
N ALA A 469 -18.63 -12.37 -6.44
CA ALA A 469 -19.61 -12.84 -5.47
C ALA A 469 -21.01 -12.21 -5.68
N LEU A 470 -21.07 -10.92 -6.01
CA LEU A 470 -22.32 -10.22 -6.31
C LEU A 470 -22.95 -10.66 -7.63
N MET A 471 -22.15 -11.04 -8.63
CA MET A 471 -22.64 -11.60 -9.89
C MET A 471 -23.38 -12.90 -9.65
N ASP A 472 -22.82 -13.82 -8.87
CA ASP A 472 -23.49 -15.08 -8.52
C ASP A 472 -24.80 -14.84 -7.78
N PHE A 473 -24.83 -13.84 -6.88
CA PHE A 473 -26.05 -13.46 -6.18
C PHE A 473 -27.09 -12.86 -7.13
N ALA A 474 -26.67 -11.96 -8.01
CA ALA A 474 -27.55 -11.37 -9.03
C ALA A 474 -28.14 -12.45 -9.94
N ASP A 475 -27.32 -13.38 -10.43
CA ASP A 475 -27.75 -14.47 -11.30
C ASP A 475 -28.76 -15.40 -10.61
N ALA A 476 -28.60 -15.67 -9.31
CA ALA A 476 -29.55 -16.45 -8.53
C ALA A 476 -30.87 -15.68 -8.32
N LEU A 477 -30.81 -14.39 -8.00
CA LEU A 477 -31.99 -13.55 -7.78
C LEU A 477 -32.80 -13.30 -9.05
N GLU A 478 -32.13 -13.11 -10.19
CA GLU A 478 -32.78 -12.90 -11.49
C GLU A 478 -33.53 -14.15 -11.99
N LYS A 479 -33.15 -15.34 -11.51
CA LYS A 479 -33.81 -16.61 -11.84
C LYS A 479 -34.85 -17.06 -10.81
N ALA A 480 -35.01 -16.32 -9.70
CA ALA A 480 -35.86 -16.72 -8.59
C ALA A 480 -37.32 -16.32 -8.80
N ASP A 481 -38.25 -17.24 -8.51
CA ASP A 481 -39.70 -16.94 -8.53
C ASP A 481 -40.10 -15.95 -7.41
N ASP A 482 -39.46 -16.06 -6.24
CA ASP A 482 -39.61 -15.13 -5.12
C ASP A 482 -38.23 -14.59 -4.70
N PRO A 483 -37.82 -13.43 -5.25
CA PRO A 483 -36.53 -12.82 -4.92
C PRO A 483 -36.37 -12.50 -3.43
N GLN A 484 -37.43 -12.18 -2.69
CA GLN A 484 -37.31 -11.82 -1.27
C GLN A 484 -37.00 -13.03 -0.39
N LYS A 485 -37.54 -14.20 -0.76
CA LYS A 485 -37.23 -15.47 -0.14
C LYS A 485 -35.82 -15.95 -0.54
N GLU A 486 -35.46 -15.80 -1.82
CA GLU A 486 -34.13 -16.20 -2.29
C GLU A 486 -33.03 -15.35 -1.66
N ILE A 487 -33.23 -14.05 -1.42
CA ILE A 487 -32.28 -13.21 -0.65
C ILE A 487 -31.98 -13.82 0.72
N SER A 488 -33.03 -14.16 1.49
CA SER A 488 -32.85 -14.72 2.84
C SER A 488 -32.11 -16.07 2.79
N LYS A 489 -32.42 -16.90 1.78
CA LYS A 489 -31.77 -18.18 1.58
C LYS A 489 -30.29 -18.02 1.19
N LEU A 490 -29.98 -17.17 0.21
CA LEU A 490 -28.62 -16.87 -0.22
C LEU A 490 -27.74 -16.39 0.93
N ILE A 491 -28.25 -15.50 1.79
CA ILE A 491 -27.54 -15.04 2.98
C ILE A 491 -27.18 -16.24 3.86
N VAL A 492 -28.16 -17.06 4.25
CA VAL A 492 -27.94 -18.19 5.17
C VAL A 492 -27.00 -19.24 4.57
N ASP A 493 -27.23 -19.63 3.32
CA ASP A 493 -26.43 -20.65 2.62
C ASP A 493 -24.98 -20.19 2.46
N THR A 494 -24.78 -18.91 2.12
CA THR A 494 -23.44 -18.33 1.99
C THR A 494 -22.70 -18.32 3.31
N ILE A 495 -23.34 -17.85 4.40
CA ILE A 495 -22.69 -17.79 5.73
C ILE A 495 -22.36 -19.21 6.21
N LYS A 496 -23.21 -20.22 5.93
CA LYS A 496 -22.93 -21.62 6.27
C LYS A 496 -21.72 -22.16 5.50
N LYS A 497 -21.62 -21.86 4.20
CA LYS A 497 -20.56 -22.36 3.33
C LYS A 497 -19.21 -21.65 3.52
N HIS A 498 -19.24 -20.33 3.68
CA HIS A 498 -18.05 -19.47 3.66
C HIS A 498 -17.67 -18.90 5.04
N GLY A 499 -18.44 -19.19 6.08
CA GLY A 499 -18.20 -18.67 7.44
C GLY A 499 -16.88 -19.14 8.08
N ARG A 500 -16.16 -20.09 7.48
CA ARG A 500 -14.85 -20.57 7.98
C ARG A 500 -13.77 -19.48 8.02
N ILE A 501 -13.88 -18.46 7.16
CA ILE A 501 -12.95 -17.32 7.07
C ILE A 501 -13.06 -16.37 8.28
N ILE A 502 -14.16 -16.44 9.04
CA ILE A 502 -14.43 -15.56 10.17
C ILE A 502 -13.65 -16.04 11.39
N PHE A 503 -12.82 -15.15 11.95
CA PHE A 503 -12.07 -15.40 13.16
C PHE A 503 -11.91 -14.12 13.98
N ASN A 504 -12.48 -14.12 15.20
CA ASN A 504 -12.45 -12.96 16.09
C ASN A 504 -11.33 -12.99 17.15
N GLY A 505 -10.54 -14.06 17.18
CA GLY A 505 -9.50 -14.27 18.19
C GLY A 505 -8.15 -13.63 17.86
N ASN A 506 -7.12 -14.00 18.62
CA ASN A 506 -5.74 -13.55 18.40
C ASN A 506 -5.14 -14.24 17.17
N ASN A 507 -4.86 -13.48 16.10
CA ASN A 507 -4.30 -14.05 14.87
C ASN A 507 -2.81 -14.44 15.01
N TYR A 508 -2.12 -14.04 16.09
CA TYR A 508 -0.72 -14.42 16.33
C TYR A 508 -0.55 -15.76 17.04
N SER A 509 -1.63 -16.35 17.57
CA SER A 509 -1.49 -17.60 18.33
C SER A 509 -1.14 -18.78 17.43
N GLU A 510 -0.31 -19.69 17.92
CA GLU A 510 -0.06 -20.98 17.25
C GLU A 510 -1.35 -21.79 17.10
N GLU A 511 -2.28 -21.64 18.05
CA GLU A 511 -3.63 -22.21 17.98
C GLU A 511 -4.39 -21.76 16.73
N TRP A 512 -4.27 -20.49 16.33
CA TRP A 512 -4.90 -20.00 15.11
C TRP A 512 -4.25 -20.61 13.86
N VAL A 513 -2.93 -20.80 13.86
CA VAL A 513 -2.22 -21.44 12.73
C VAL A 513 -2.74 -22.86 12.49
N GLU A 514 -2.88 -23.65 13.55
CA GLU A 514 -3.40 -25.03 13.47
C GLU A 514 -4.90 -25.06 13.11
N GLU A 515 -5.70 -24.16 13.69
CA GLU A 515 -7.13 -24.08 13.39
C GLU A 515 -7.39 -23.59 11.95
N ALA A 516 -6.66 -22.60 11.46
CA ALA A 516 -6.72 -22.14 10.07
C ALA A 516 -6.40 -23.27 9.10
N LYS A 517 -5.38 -24.07 9.40
CA LYS A 517 -5.04 -25.28 8.62
C LYS A 517 -6.17 -26.30 8.64
N ARG A 518 -6.79 -26.55 9.80
CA ARG A 518 -7.97 -27.43 9.91
C ARG A 518 -9.16 -26.93 9.08
N ARG A 519 -9.35 -25.61 9.00
CA ARG A 519 -10.38 -24.96 8.18
C ARG A 519 -10.05 -24.93 6.68
N GLY A 520 -8.82 -25.29 6.30
CA GLY A 520 -8.34 -25.24 4.93
C GLY A 520 -8.05 -23.83 4.43
N LEU A 521 -7.72 -22.90 5.34
CA LEU A 521 -7.27 -21.55 4.98
C LEU A 521 -5.78 -21.59 4.63
N PRO A 522 -5.36 -20.97 3.51
CA PRO A 522 -3.96 -20.99 3.09
C PRO A 522 -3.09 -20.12 4.01
N ASN A 523 -1.87 -20.59 4.27
CA ASN A 523 -0.84 -19.85 5.00
C ASN A 523 0.38 -19.63 4.08
N LEU A 524 0.27 -18.63 3.20
CA LEU A 524 1.30 -18.30 2.20
C LEU A 524 2.26 -17.27 2.79
N LYS A 525 3.25 -17.76 3.54
CA LYS A 525 4.13 -16.93 4.38
C LYS A 525 4.91 -15.91 3.56
N THR A 526 5.48 -16.34 2.43
CA THR A 526 6.34 -15.49 1.61
C THR A 526 5.68 -15.04 0.31
N THR A 527 6.23 -14.00 -0.30
CA THR A 527 5.83 -13.49 -1.61
C THR A 527 5.89 -14.57 -2.67
N VAL A 528 6.96 -15.38 -2.66
CA VAL A 528 7.15 -16.51 -3.60
C VAL A 528 6.05 -17.56 -3.45
N ASP A 529 5.62 -17.85 -2.21
CA ASP A 529 4.53 -18.82 -1.95
C ASP A 529 3.17 -18.28 -2.40
N ALA A 530 2.96 -16.97 -2.30
CA ALA A 530 1.69 -16.33 -2.64
C ALA A 530 1.51 -16.16 -4.15
N MET A 531 2.57 -15.77 -4.87
CA MET A 531 2.49 -15.28 -6.24
C MET A 531 1.77 -16.21 -7.24
N PRO A 532 1.93 -17.55 -7.20
CA PRO A 532 1.22 -18.45 -8.12
C PRO A 532 -0.31 -18.33 -8.07
N ALA A 533 -0.89 -17.84 -6.97
CA ALA A 533 -2.34 -17.64 -6.86
C ALA A 533 -2.85 -16.57 -7.85
N PHE A 534 -2.01 -15.61 -8.27
CA PHE A 534 -2.38 -14.53 -9.19
C PHE A 534 -2.77 -15.03 -10.60
N ILE A 535 -2.05 -16.03 -11.09
CA ILE A 535 -2.26 -16.67 -12.40
C ILE A 535 -2.97 -18.02 -12.28
N SER A 536 -3.57 -18.31 -11.12
CA SER A 536 -4.39 -19.51 -10.98
C SER A 536 -5.58 -19.46 -11.94
N GLU A 537 -6.00 -20.62 -12.45
CA GLU A 537 -7.13 -20.71 -13.39
C GLU A 537 -8.39 -20.01 -12.85
N LYS A 538 -8.64 -20.11 -11.54
CA LYS A 538 -9.76 -19.43 -10.87
C LYS A 538 -9.64 -17.90 -10.93
N ALA A 539 -8.44 -17.36 -10.72
CA ALA A 539 -8.20 -15.93 -10.69
C ALA A 539 -8.27 -15.32 -12.10
N VAL A 540 -7.60 -15.94 -13.07
CA VAL A 540 -7.62 -15.50 -14.47
C VAL A 540 -9.04 -15.49 -15.02
N LYS A 541 -9.80 -16.59 -14.85
CA LYS A 541 -11.21 -16.65 -15.29
C LYS A 541 -12.09 -15.59 -14.63
N MET A 542 -11.85 -15.25 -13.37
CA MET A 542 -12.58 -14.20 -12.67
C MET A 542 -12.24 -12.83 -13.28
N PHE A 543 -10.95 -12.53 -13.49
CA PHE A 543 -10.54 -11.27 -14.09
C PHE A 543 -11.09 -11.08 -15.52
N GLU A 544 -11.04 -12.12 -16.36
CA GLU A 544 -11.55 -12.07 -17.73
C GLU A 544 -13.06 -11.88 -17.76
N ARG A 545 -13.80 -12.61 -16.92
CA ARG A 545 -15.25 -12.53 -16.82
C ARG A 545 -15.74 -11.12 -16.49
N HIS A 546 -15.00 -10.41 -15.64
CA HIS A 546 -15.31 -9.03 -15.26
C HIS A 546 -14.62 -7.98 -16.14
N GLY A 547 -13.85 -8.41 -17.15
CA GLY A 547 -13.12 -7.51 -18.05
C GLY A 547 -12.08 -6.65 -17.33
N VAL A 548 -11.51 -7.15 -16.24
CA VAL A 548 -10.47 -6.46 -15.45
C VAL A 548 -9.10 -6.66 -16.10
N PHE A 549 -8.74 -7.92 -16.33
CA PHE A 549 -7.54 -8.34 -17.06
C PHE A 549 -7.89 -9.38 -18.13
N THR A 550 -7.13 -9.38 -19.21
CA THR A 550 -6.97 -10.58 -20.06
C THR A 550 -5.97 -11.54 -19.41
N GLU A 551 -5.96 -12.81 -19.84
CA GLU A 551 -4.93 -13.78 -19.41
C GLU A 551 -3.50 -13.23 -19.60
N ALA A 552 -3.20 -12.65 -20.76
CA ALA A 552 -1.90 -12.04 -21.04
C ALA A 552 -1.56 -10.88 -20.09
N GLU A 553 -2.53 -9.99 -19.80
CA GLU A 553 -2.33 -8.87 -18.86
C GLU A 553 -2.07 -9.35 -17.41
N ALA A 554 -2.67 -10.48 -17.01
CA ALA A 554 -2.46 -11.09 -15.70
C ALA A 554 -1.07 -11.75 -15.59
N HIS A 555 -0.68 -12.54 -16.60
CA HIS A 555 0.64 -13.17 -16.65
C HIS A 555 1.79 -12.16 -16.67
N SER A 556 1.65 -11.11 -17.46
CA SER A 556 2.63 -10.01 -17.50
C SER A 556 2.86 -9.36 -16.14
N ARG A 557 1.77 -9.11 -15.40
CA ARG A 557 1.86 -8.51 -14.05
C ARG A 557 2.51 -9.47 -13.06
N TYR A 558 2.18 -10.75 -13.16
CA TYR A 558 2.82 -11.79 -12.37
C TYR A 558 4.34 -11.80 -12.58
N GLU A 559 4.79 -11.79 -13.84
CA GLU A 559 6.22 -11.75 -14.18
C GLU A 559 6.90 -10.51 -13.61
N ILE A 560 6.32 -9.31 -13.82
CA ILE A 560 6.88 -8.05 -13.30
C ILE A 560 7.02 -8.10 -11.77
N LEU A 561 6.01 -8.62 -11.06
CA LEU A 561 6.04 -8.67 -9.59
C LEU A 561 7.11 -9.64 -9.05
N ILE A 562 7.36 -10.75 -9.74
CA ILE A 562 8.43 -11.68 -9.37
C ILE A 562 9.80 -11.11 -9.71
N GLU A 563 9.94 -10.50 -10.89
CA GLU A 563 11.18 -9.84 -11.29
C GLU A 563 11.57 -8.73 -10.30
N ASP A 564 10.61 -7.94 -9.84
CA ASP A 564 10.81 -6.89 -8.84
C ASP A 564 11.25 -7.46 -7.48
N TYR A 565 10.66 -8.59 -7.06
CA TYR A 565 11.10 -9.33 -5.87
C TYR A 565 12.56 -9.78 -6.01
N ASN A 566 12.90 -10.43 -7.13
CA ASN A 566 14.24 -10.94 -7.41
C ASN A 566 15.28 -9.80 -7.40
N LYS A 567 14.99 -8.70 -8.10
CA LYS A 567 15.87 -7.52 -8.16
C LYS A 567 16.07 -6.87 -6.79
N THR A 568 15.01 -6.78 -5.98
CA THR A 568 15.10 -6.19 -4.64
C THR A 568 16.07 -7.00 -3.77
N ILE A 569 15.87 -8.32 -3.66
CA ILE A 569 16.75 -9.17 -2.85
C ILE A 569 18.17 -9.23 -3.43
N HIS A 570 18.32 -9.21 -4.76
CA HIS A 570 19.63 -9.12 -5.41
C HIS A 570 20.42 -7.88 -4.97
N ILE A 571 19.79 -6.69 -5.02
CA ILE A 571 20.42 -5.43 -4.60
C ILE A 571 20.77 -5.47 -3.11
N GLU A 572 19.88 -6.01 -2.27
CA GLU A 572 20.14 -6.18 -0.85
C GLU A 572 21.34 -7.10 -0.59
N ALA A 573 21.41 -8.24 -1.28
CA ALA A 573 22.50 -9.21 -1.15
C ALA A 573 23.85 -8.61 -1.56
N LEU A 574 23.91 -7.90 -2.69
CA LEU A 574 25.12 -7.22 -3.14
C LEU A 574 25.56 -6.12 -2.15
N THR A 575 24.61 -5.37 -1.61
CA THR A 575 24.88 -4.32 -0.62
C THR A 575 25.40 -4.93 0.69
N THR A 576 24.82 -6.04 1.14
CA THR A 576 25.28 -6.84 2.29
C THR A 576 26.73 -7.27 2.10
N ILE A 577 27.07 -7.88 0.95
CA ILE A 577 28.45 -8.30 0.64
C ILE A 577 29.39 -7.10 0.65
N GLU A 578 29.02 -6.01 -0.02
CA GLU A 578 29.88 -4.84 -0.15
C GLU A 578 30.19 -4.22 1.22
N MET A 579 29.17 -3.96 2.03
CA MET A 579 29.33 -3.37 3.37
C MET A 579 30.10 -4.30 4.30
N ALA A 580 29.81 -5.61 4.29
CA ALA A 580 30.55 -6.58 5.10
C ALA A 580 32.04 -6.60 4.74
N LYS A 581 32.39 -6.68 3.44
CA LYS A 581 33.79 -6.76 2.99
C LYS A 581 34.56 -5.45 3.09
N ARG A 582 33.93 -4.31 2.78
CA ARG A 582 34.63 -3.03 2.61
C ARG A 582 34.52 -2.09 3.80
N GLU A 583 33.55 -2.29 4.68
CA GLU A 583 33.29 -1.37 5.80
C GLU A 583 33.46 -2.09 7.14
N ILE A 584 32.69 -3.16 7.38
CA ILE A 584 32.66 -3.85 8.68
C ILE A 584 33.96 -4.64 8.92
N LEU A 585 34.40 -5.45 7.95
CA LEU A 585 35.59 -6.27 8.11
C LEU A 585 36.86 -5.43 8.40
N PRO A 586 37.17 -4.35 7.64
CA PRO A 586 38.31 -3.49 7.97
C PRO A 586 38.21 -2.84 9.35
N ALA A 587 37.01 -2.43 9.79
CA ALA A 587 36.79 -1.88 11.13
C ALA A 587 37.14 -2.90 12.22
N CYS A 588 36.70 -4.15 12.07
CA CYS A 588 36.97 -5.24 13.00
C CYS A 588 38.47 -5.57 13.08
N ILE A 589 39.15 -5.65 11.92
CA ILE A 589 40.59 -5.91 11.86
C ILE A 589 41.39 -4.78 12.52
N ASN A 590 41.04 -3.52 12.24
CA ASN A 590 41.73 -2.36 12.80
C ASN A 590 41.57 -2.27 14.33
N TYR A 591 40.36 -2.52 14.85
CA TYR A 591 40.14 -2.54 16.28
C TYR A 591 40.84 -3.74 16.93
N GLY A 592 40.78 -4.94 16.32
CA GLY A 592 41.50 -6.12 16.77
C GLY A 592 43.02 -5.90 16.86
N LYS A 593 43.62 -5.23 15.87
CA LYS A 593 45.03 -4.80 15.92
C LYS A 593 45.32 -3.94 17.14
N THR A 594 44.46 -2.96 17.44
CA THR A 594 44.62 -2.06 18.58
C THR A 594 44.60 -2.82 19.92
N VAL A 595 43.66 -3.76 20.06
CA VAL A 595 43.59 -4.63 21.26
C VAL A 595 44.84 -5.51 21.37
N ALA A 596 45.31 -6.08 20.27
CA ALA A 596 46.52 -6.91 20.23
C ALA A 596 47.79 -6.12 20.59
N GLU A 597 47.92 -4.88 20.12
CA GLU A 597 49.04 -3.99 20.48
C GLU A 597 49.00 -3.62 21.97
N SER A 598 47.83 -3.31 22.52
CA SER A 598 47.63 -3.08 23.97
C SER A 598 48.06 -4.30 24.80
N LEU A 599 47.63 -5.50 24.41
CA LEU A 599 48.00 -6.76 25.06
C LEU A 599 49.50 -7.00 25.02
N ARG A 600 50.15 -6.76 23.87
CA ARG A 600 51.61 -6.89 23.73
C ARG A 600 52.33 -5.96 24.72
N THR A 601 51.96 -4.68 24.76
CA THR A 601 52.57 -3.71 25.67
C THR A 601 52.37 -4.08 27.14
N LYS A 602 51.17 -4.52 27.54
CA LYS A 602 50.90 -4.98 28.92
C LYS A 602 51.75 -6.19 29.29
N LYS A 603 51.88 -7.15 28.36
CA LYS A 603 52.71 -8.35 28.55
C LYS A 603 54.19 -8.00 28.68
N GLU A 604 54.71 -7.07 27.89
CA GLU A 604 56.08 -6.55 27.99
C GLU A 604 56.35 -5.87 29.34
N LEU A 605 55.33 -5.25 29.94
CA LEU A 605 55.38 -4.65 31.27
C LEU A 605 55.13 -5.66 32.41
N GLY A 606 54.87 -6.93 32.11
CA GLY A 606 54.57 -7.98 33.10
C GLY A 606 53.15 -7.93 33.69
N ILE A 607 52.21 -7.24 33.04
CA ILE A 607 50.81 -7.12 33.48
C ILE A 607 49.97 -8.23 32.82
N SER A 608 49.24 -9.00 33.63
CA SER A 608 48.27 -10.01 33.14
C SER A 608 46.94 -9.36 32.76
N ALA A 609 46.42 -9.64 31.57
CA ALA A 609 45.19 -9.04 31.03
C ALA A 609 44.25 -10.10 30.38
N PRO A 610 43.73 -11.07 31.17
CA PRO A 610 42.96 -12.21 30.63
C PRO A 610 41.67 -11.81 29.90
N ASN A 611 40.98 -10.76 30.36
CA ASN A 611 39.74 -10.30 29.74
C ASN A 611 39.97 -9.67 28.36
N GLU A 612 41.08 -8.96 28.17
CA GLU A 612 41.45 -8.40 26.87
C GLU A 612 41.86 -9.50 25.89
N GLU A 613 42.54 -10.54 26.37
CA GLU A 613 42.86 -11.72 25.55
C GLU A 613 41.59 -12.45 25.11
N GLN A 614 40.63 -12.63 26.01
CA GLN A 614 39.33 -13.22 25.67
C GLN A 614 38.58 -12.37 24.65
N LEU A 615 38.52 -11.04 24.82
CA LEU A 615 37.88 -10.13 23.87
C LEU A 615 38.49 -10.28 22.47
N LEU A 616 39.82 -10.27 22.36
CA LEU A 616 40.50 -10.41 21.08
C LEU A 616 40.21 -11.78 20.43
N ARG A 617 40.19 -12.86 21.21
CA ARG A 617 39.83 -14.20 20.72
C ARG A 617 38.40 -14.26 20.20
N SER A 618 37.44 -13.73 20.95
CA SER A 618 36.03 -13.67 20.55
C SER A 618 35.85 -12.84 19.28
N MET A 619 36.44 -11.65 19.20
CA MET A 619 36.39 -10.83 18.00
C MET A 619 37.03 -11.50 16.79
N THR A 620 38.16 -12.19 16.97
CA THR A 620 38.85 -12.90 15.88
C THR A 620 37.96 -14.03 15.34
N SER A 621 37.37 -14.84 16.24
CA SER A 621 36.41 -15.90 15.87
C SER A 621 35.22 -15.33 15.09
N LEU A 622 34.58 -14.27 15.60
CA LEU A 622 33.44 -13.64 14.93
C LEU A 622 33.83 -13.00 13.59
N THR A 623 35.05 -12.48 13.47
CA THR A 623 35.57 -11.94 12.20
C THR A 623 35.77 -13.07 11.18
N GLU A 624 36.27 -14.23 11.61
CA GLU A 624 36.37 -15.43 10.76
C GLU A 624 34.98 -15.92 10.32
N GLU A 625 34.00 -15.93 11.23
CA GLU A 625 32.60 -16.24 10.92
C GLU A 625 32.00 -15.26 9.91
N LEU A 626 32.22 -13.95 10.09
CA LEU A 626 31.78 -12.92 9.14
C LEU A 626 32.38 -13.15 7.75
N ILE A 627 33.69 -13.43 7.67
CA ILE A 627 34.36 -13.72 6.39
C ILE A 627 33.73 -14.95 5.73
N ALA A 628 33.62 -16.05 6.49
CA ALA A 628 33.07 -17.31 5.96
C ALA A 628 31.62 -17.16 5.48
N ALA A 629 30.77 -16.48 6.26
CA ALA A 629 29.39 -16.19 5.87
C ALA A 629 29.32 -15.29 4.64
N THR A 630 30.17 -14.26 4.56
CA THR A 630 30.17 -13.32 3.44
C THR A 630 30.67 -13.99 2.16
N ASP A 631 31.68 -14.87 2.26
CA ASP A 631 32.16 -15.66 1.14
C ASP A 631 31.13 -16.70 0.69
N ALA A 632 30.39 -17.31 1.62
CA ALA A 632 29.28 -18.20 1.28
C ALA A 632 28.15 -17.46 0.54
N LEU A 633 27.79 -16.26 0.97
CA LEU A 633 26.84 -15.40 0.26
C LEU A 633 27.35 -15.01 -1.13
N ASP A 634 28.62 -14.58 -1.24
CA ASP A 634 29.26 -14.21 -2.51
C ASP A 634 29.33 -15.37 -3.50
N GLN A 635 29.64 -16.58 -3.03
CA GLN A 635 29.61 -17.80 -3.86
C GLN A 635 28.17 -18.18 -4.25
N THR A 636 27.21 -18.00 -3.34
CA THR A 636 25.79 -18.22 -3.66
C THR A 636 25.37 -17.29 -4.79
N MET A 637 25.63 -15.98 -4.68
CA MET A 637 25.33 -15.01 -5.73
C MET A 637 26.05 -15.27 -7.06
N LYS A 638 27.29 -15.76 -7.04
CA LYS A 638 28.02 -16.15 -8.27
C LYS A 638 27.44 -17.39 -8.96
N ASN A 639 26.80 -18.27 -8.19
CA ASN A 639 26.10 -19.45 -8.70
C ASN A 639 24.61 -19.17 -8.88
N GLU A 640 24.21 -17.89 -8.98
CA GLU A 640 22.85 -17.51 -9.36
C GLU A 640 22.53 -18.20 -10.69
N PRO A 641 21.48 -19.03 -10.73
CA PRO A 641 21.19 -19.80 -11.91
C PRO A 641 20.70 -18.89 -13.04
N ASP A 642 21.25 -19.08 -14.23
CA ASP A 642 20.78 -18.44 -15.46
C ASP A 642 19.49 -19.16 -15.91
N MET A 643 18.40 -18.89 -15.19
CA MET A 643 17.08 -19.49 -15.40
C MET A 643 16.18 -18.51 -16.16
N GLU A 644 15.50 -19.00 -17.19
CA GLU A 644 14.40 -18.27 -17.85
C GLU A 644 13.14 -18.17 -16.96
N ASP A 645 13.00 -19.05 -15.97
CA ASP A 645 11.86 -19.07 -15.04
C ASP A 645 12.13 -18.19 -13.81
N GLU A 646 11.52 -17.00 -13.81
CA GLU A 646 11.60 -16.02 -12.73
C GLU A 646 11.11 -16.56 -11.37
N LEU A 647 10.14 -17.50 -11.35
CA LEU A 647 9.64 -18.08 -10.10
C LEU A 647 10.69 -18.99 -9.45
N GLN A 648 11.39 -19.81 -10.26
CA GLN A 648 12.47 -20.65 -9.75
C GLN A 648 13.63 -19.80 -9.21
N LYS A 649 13.93 -18.70 -9.89
CA LYS A 649 14.88 -17.69 -9.42
C LYS A 649 14.44 -17.08 -8.09
N ALA A 650 13.16 -16.79 -7.91
CA ALA A 650 12.62 -16.31 -6.63
C ALA A 650 12.74 -17.33 -5.50
N HIS A 651 12.54 -18.63 -5.79
CA HIS A 651 12.83 -19.69 -4.82
C HIS A 651 14.31 -19.73 -4.42
N PHE A 652 15.23 -19.54 -5.36
CA PHE A 652 16.66 -19.44 -5.05
C PHE A 652 16.97 -18.28 -4.09
N TYR A 653 16.43 -17.08 -4.36
CA TYR A 653 16.60 -15.94 -3.47
C TYR A 653 16.03 -16.19 -2.07
N LYS A 654 14.81 -16.70 -2.01
CA LYS A 654 14.11 -17.02 -0.75
C LYS A 654 14.86 -18.07 0.08
N ASP A 655 15.19 -19.21 -0.53
CA ASP A 655 15.62 -20.41 0.20
C ASP A 655 17.15 -20.47 0.41
N ARG A 656 17.92 -19.68 -0.34
CA ARG A 656 19.40 -19.66 -0.27
C ARG A 656 19.96 -18.28 0.08
N VAL A 657 19.63 -17.25 -0.70
CA VAL A 657 20.28 -15.93 -0.56
C VAL A 657 19.91 -15.27 0.76
N LEU A 658 18.61 -15.21 1.10
CA LEU A 658 18.15 -14.62 2.37
C LEU A 658 18.76 -15.31 3.59
N VAL A 659 18.83 -16.64 3.57
CA VAL A 659 19.43 -17.43 4.66
C VAL A 659 20.90 -17.06 4.88
N GLN A 660 21.65 -16.84 3.79
CA GLN A 660 23.05 -16.42 3.88
C GLN A 660 23.19 -14.96 4.31
N MET A 661 22.30 -14.06 3.87
CA MET A 661 22.26 -12.68 4.34
C MET A 661 22.05 -12.60 5.85
N ASP A 662 21.12 -13.39 6.40
CA ASP A 662 20.87 -13.46 7.84
C ASP A 662 22.09 -13.94 8.62
N ALA A 663 22.85 -14.90 8.07
CA ALA A 663 24.09 -15.38 8.68
C ALA A 663 25.17 -14.28 8.71
N VAL A 664 25.35 -13.53 7.61
CA VAL A 664 26.29 -12.39 7.55
C VAL A 664 25.88 -11.30 8.55
N ARG A 665 24.59 -10.97 8.58
CA ARG A 665 24.04 -10.00 9.51
C ARG A 665 24.28 -10.39 10.96
N LYS A 666 24.00 -11.65 11.33
CA LYS A 666 24.18 -12.13 12.70
C LYS A 666 25.61 -11.91 13.21
N ALA A 667 26.61 -12.31 12.42
CA ALA A 667 28.01 -12.13 12.78
C ALA A 667 28.40 -10.65 12.91
N ALA A 668 27.93 -9.81 11.97
CA ALA A 668 28.18 -8.36 11.98
C ALA A 668 27.52 -7.66 13.19
N ASP A 669 26.26 -7.98 13.50
CA ASP A 669 25.52 -7.39 14.61
C ASP A 669 26.16 -7.77 15.96
N GLU A 670 26.68 -9.00 16.10
CA GLU A 670 27.45 -9.42 17.28
C GLU A 670 28.78 -8.64 17.40
N LEU A 671 29.50 -8.45 16.28
CA LEU A 671 30.74 -7.66 16.23
C LEU A 671 30.52 -6.19 16.61
N GLU A 672 29.40 -5.59 16.19
CA GLU A 672 29.04 -4.21 16.52
C GLU A 672 29.03 -3.95 18.03
N THR A 673 28.58 -4.94 18.82
CA THR A 673 28.53 -4.82 20.29
C THR A 673 29.92 -4.84 20.96
N MET A 674 30.95 -5.30 20.25
CA MET A 674 32.30 -5.49 20.77
C MET A 674 33.29 -4.44 20.23
N VAL A 675 33.09 -3.98 19.00
CA VAL A 675 33.99 -3.03 18.33
C VAL A 675 33.81 -1.64 18.90
N GLY A 676 34.93 -0.97 19.20
CA GLY A 676 34.88 0.40 19.71
C GLY A 676 34.17 1.34 18.74
N LYS A 677 33.22 2.15 19.24
CA LYS A 677 32.39 3.07 18.43
C LYS A 677 33.17 3.96 17.46
N SER A 678 34.40 4.36 17.80
CA SER A 678 35.25 5.18 16.92
C SER A 678 35.75 4.44 15.68
N TYR A 679 35.71 3.11 15.67
CA TYR A 679 36.11 2.26 14.56
C TYR A 679 34.92 1.80 13.72
N TRP A 680 33.72 1.75 14.30
CA TRP A 680 32.53 1.27 13.60
C TRP A 680 32.15 2.23 12.46
N PRO A 681 31.90 1.74 11.24
CA PRO A 681 31.91 2.57 10.04
C PRO A 681 30.65 3.43 9.84
N PHE A 682 29.55 3.12 10.53
CA PHE A 682 28.27 3.79 10.32
C PHE A 682 27.48 4.00 11.63
N PRO A 683 26.46 4.90 11.64
CA PRO A 683 25.65 5.15 12.83
C PRO A 683 24.91 3.90 13.34
N THR A 684 24.92 3.76 14.67
CA THR A 684 24.34 2.69 15.49
C THR A 684 23.18 3.20 16.34
#